data_AF-A0A368ZVE4-F1
#
_entry.id   AF-A0A368ZVE4-F1
#
_cell.length_a   1.000
_cell.length_b   1.000
_cell.length_c   1.000
_cell.angle_alpha   90.00
_cell.angle_beta   90.00
_cell.angle_gamma   90.00
#
_symmetry.space_group_name_H-M   'P 1'
#
loop_
_entity.id
_entity.type
_entity.pdbx_description
1 polymer ?
#
loop_
_entity_poly.entity_id
_entity_poly.type
_entity_poly.pdbx_seq_one_letter_code
_entity_poly.pdbx_strand_id
1 'polypeptide(L)'
;MKKIYKVILKSLLLFLTSVSFIHAQYFTFTTVPPLSGGGNTLGGICFNLTTNKPVIIDSLLSSFSTSSGVATIWYNPQKINGQPAGINAANGWIQLGQSSSFNGISPASTNPVPQVVPASVGVIMMPGDTFGFAIHWTGNVFSTTNTNIPTFTDGTITIIVDGNSAFTFNPGQTSFFNPRQLNGGVMYRLLNLAPNDAGIVSIDSPQTFCPGIHNVVATVANFGNNTINNVTVNWSVNGVLQSPVSVNTPLDTFGTSNNTIQVTLGSFNFSSTIPYTIKVWTSNPNNTLDTNNINDTLTVVRTPAVSGTFTINKNAPSSATNFQSFTDFANFINSAGVCGPVTVNVAPGSGPYLEKVSFGEINGTSPANSIVINGNGNTLSYTSPVSTDRVTLELNGTKYMTIDSLTIRSDSGAQGFSVLFRNGADWNVIRRCSIISNTTSTSTVYAGIAFSNSTTSAISSGPNGNNNLIENNVIIGGYYGITNVGQSSAARAQGNKIINNVIRDFYLYGIYGLNQDDWEIFGNDISRPTRSTVSTFYGIYLGTSGSGVKVFNNRIHNAHGDNPYSMSFTSYPIFFSAAAGTDTNPNIIANNLIYDIQTNGIFYGIYLSGATNHTKIFHNTIIFDAPSNTTSSSATRMIWVAGAVSAGVEIRNNLSYLSRPGTGDRILTYISNATAPISVSNNAYFKDPNVSMTLVSFFRGSAVNTLADFQALGLDSASVMADPQFINPALNQYIPTNPQVNGIGKNLLALVPFDFDSVPRSAFPDPGAFEFDPPPGPNPGLQSFIQPTGQICGDSATVEVRAVNIGQDTVNTLTIQWSVNSVIAGTVTWTGVLPSSGFVDILLGKFYVSDTVIYNITATITASGPGVDTDPTNNTVELLGIRKGLSGTYTLNSLMAPSGSNFVSFTDLAEALNNYGVCGPVTVNVAPFSGPYLEKFELGSVNGTSSTNTIQINGNGNTLEYVAPNTNDRATIVLNGTQYLTIDSLTVIASAGDWGFGMLFTNQADWNVVRNCSIISNTNSTSTFYAGIAFSNSTSSAISTGPNGNNNLIENNVIIGGYYGITNVGQSSAARAQGNKIINNVIRDFYLYGIYGLNQDDWEIFGNDISRPTRSTVSTFYGIYLGTSGSGVKVFNNRIHNAHGDNPYSMSFTSYPIFFSAAAGTDTNPNVIANNLIYDIQTNGVFYGIYLSGATNHTKIFHNTIIFDAPSNTTSSSATRMIWVAGAVSAGVEIRNNLSYLSRPG
;
A
#
# COMPACT_ATOMS: atom_id res chain seq x y z
N MET A 1 43.14 28.54 30.50
CA MET A 1 43.65 29.08 29.21
C MET A 1 45.11 29.59 29.25
N LYS A 2 45.57 30.40 30.23
CA LYS A 2 46.98 30.87 30.29
C LYS A 2 48.07 29.82 30.61
N LYS A 3 47.74 28.64 31.17
CA LYS A 3 48.69 27.54 31.38
C LYS A 3 48.94 26.68 30.12
N ILE A 4 47.97 26.62 29.21
CA ILE A 4 48.10 25.87 27.93
C ILE A 4 48.97 26.66 26.95
N TYR A 5 48.87 28.01 26.94
CA TYR A 5 49.75 28.87 26.15
C TYR A 5 51.22 28.81 26.57
N LYS A 6 51.54 28.61 27.87
CA LYS A 6 52.93 28.50 28.34
C LYS A 6 53.59 27.14 28.04
N VAL A 7 52.80 26.08 27.86
CA VAL A 7 53.32 24.76 27.44
C VAL A 7 53.49 24.73 25.93
N ILE A 8 52.56 25.31 25.16
CA ILE A 8 52.70 25.42 23.70
C ILE A 8 53.86 26.35 23.32
N LEU A 9 54.08 27.47 24.03
CA LEU A 9 55.20 28.37 23.74
C LEU A 9 56.57 27.81 24.19
N LYS A 10 56.62 26.94 25.21
CA LYS A 10 57.86 26.21 25.57
C LYS A 10 58.14 25.05 24.61
N SER A 11 57.12 24.37 24.09
CA SER A 11 57.28 23.35 23.05
C SER A 11 57.62 23.96 21.70
N LEU A 12 57.13 25.17 21.39
CA LEU A 12 57.48 25.90 20.16
C LEU A 12 58.90 26.49 20.24
N LEU A 13 59.36 26.95 21.41
CA LEU A 13 60.71 27.50 21.58
C LEU A 13 61.79 26.42 21.70
N LEU A 14 61.46 25.19 22.15
CA LEU A 14 62.39 24.04 22.08
C LEU A 14 62.47 23.40 20.68
N PHE A 15 61.44 23.57 19.84
CA PHE A 15 61.48 23.13 18.43
C PHE A 15 62.29 24.08 17.54
N LEU A 16 62.63 25.28 18.02
CA LEU A 16 63.33 26.33 17.27
C LEU A 16 64.83 26.44 17.60
N THR A 17 65.39 25.55 18.44
CA THR A 17 66.83 25.59 18.79
C THR A 17 67.61 24.30 18.51
N SER A 18 67.09 23.40 17.68
CA SER A 18 67.88 22.27 17.15
C SER A 18 67.55 21.93 15.71
N VAL A 19 67.25 22.93 14.89
CA VAL A 19 67.39 22.81 13.44
C VAL A 19 68.71 23.47 13.10
N SER A 20 69.78 22.68 13.13
CA SER A 20 70.88 22.93 12.23
C SER A 20 70.25 23.04 10.84
N PHE A 21 70.20 24.25 10.26
CA PHE A 21 69.93 24.42 8.84
C PHE A 21 71.10 23.77 8.09
N ILE A 22 71.10 22.44 8.01
CA ILE A 22 71.57 21.79 6.80
C ILE A 22 70.52 22.23 5.79
N HIS A 23 70.83 23.26 5.01
CA HIS A 23 70.07 23.53 3.80
C HIS A 23 70.08 22.20 3.04
N ALA A 24 68.94 21.50 2.98
CA ALA A 24 68.80 20.38 2.06
C ALA A 24 69.06 21.00 0.69
N GLN A 25 70.20 20.67 0.09
CA GLN A 25 70.57 21.21 -1.20
C GLN A 25 69.58 20.62 -2.20
N TYR A 26 68.58 21.42 -2.57
CA TYR A 26 67.64 21.06 -3.63
C TYR A 26 68.36 21.17 -4.96
N PHE A 27 68.34 20.08 -5.71
CA PHE A 27 68.79 20.02 -7.08
C PHE A 27 67.57 20.20 -7.97
N THR A 28 67.61 21.21 -8.85
CA THR A 28 66.60 21.39 -9.90
C THR A 28 67.22 20.95 -11.21
N PHE A 29 66.62 19.93 -11.83
CA PHE A 29 67.05 19.43 -13.12
C PHE A 29 65.90 19.56 -14.13
N THR A 30 66.15 20.27 -15.21
CA THR A 30 65.17 20.52 -16.28
C THR A 30 65.67 20.01 -17.62
N THR A 31 64.75 19.77 -18.54
CA THR A 31 65.05 19.51 -19.95
C THR A 31 65.57 20.81 -20.61
N VAL A 32 66.88 21.08 -20.55
CA VAL A 32 67.52 22.33 -21.06
C VAL A 32 68.37 22.07 -22.32
N PRO A 33 68.35 22.97 -23.33
CA PRO A 33 67.46 24.14 -23.46
C PRO A 33 65.98 23.70 -23.54
N PRO A 34 65.01 24.55 -23.13
CA PRO A 34 63.59 24.24 -23.31
C PRO A 34 63.34 23.85 -24.77
N LEU A 35 62.68 22.71 -24.98
CA LEU A 35 62.54 22.14 -26.31
C LEU A 35 61.44 22.90 -27.07
N SER A 36 61.82 23.73 -28.03
CA SER A 36 60.86 24.40 -28.92
C SER A 36 60.26 23.39 -29.90
N GLY A 37 58.92 23.30 -29.98
CA GLY A 37 58.28 22.33 -30.89
C GLY A 37 56.76 22.38 -31.01
N GLY A 38 56.10 23.44 -30.54
CA GLY A 38 54.71 23.75 -30.90
C GLY A 38 53.61 22.85 -30.31
N GLY A 39 53.93 21.84 -29.50
CA GLY A 39 52.95 20.96 -28.88
C GLY A 39 52.10 21.69 -27.83
N ASN A 40 50.78 21.50 -27.91
CA ASN A 40 49.82 22.01 -26.93
C ASN A 40 48.77 20.94 -26.67
N THR A 41 48.47 20.62 -25.40
CA THR A 41 47.39 19.72 -25.03
C THR A 41 46.73 20.23 -23.75
N LEU A 42 45.40 20.34 -23.77
CA LEU A 42 44.57 20.53 -22.58
C LEU A 42 44.53 19.21 -21.81
N GLY A 43 44.88 19.21 -20.53
CA GLY A 43 44.97 17.98 -19.73
C GLY A 43 46.37 17.83 -19.14
N GLY A 44 47.20 16.91 -19.60
CA GLY A 44 48.46 16.65 -18.90
C GLY A 44 49.55 16.01 -19.71
N ILE A 45 50.65 15.67 -19.03
CA ILE A 45 51.80 14.97 -19.59
C ILE A 45 52.29 13.91 -18.62
N CYS A 46 52.68 12.74 -19.15
CA CYS A 46 53.39 11.71 -18.41
C CYS A 46 54.77 11.44 -19.01
N PHE A 47 55.68 10.93 -18.16
CA PHE A 47 57.08 10.64 -18.46
C PHE A 47 57.65 9.72 -17.38
N ASN A 48 58.86 9.19 -17.59
CA ASN A 48 59.55 8.37 -16.59
C ASN A 48 60.69 9.14 -15.92
N LEU A 49 60.96 8.84 -14.65
CA LEU A 49 62.20 9.19 -13.97
C LEU A 49 62.94 7.91 -13.60
N THR A 50 64.25 7.90 -13.78
CA THR A 50 65.17 6.88 -13.23
C THR A 50 66.17 7.57 -12.31
N THR A 51 66.54 6.96 -11.19
CA THR A 51 67.63 7.47 -10.34
C THR A 51 68.75 6.45 -10.16
N ASN A 52 69.97 6.93 -9.89
CA ASN A 52 71.11 6.08 -9.53
C ASN A 52 71.66 6.37 -8.11
N LYS A 53 71.01 7.27 -7.36
CA LYS A 53 71.28 7.55 -5.94
C LYS A 53 69.95 7.55 -5.17
N PRO A 54 69.95 7.31 -3.85
CA PRO A 54 68.77 7.53 -3.04
C PRO A 54 68.37 9.01 -3.09
N VAL A 55 67.17 9.31 -3.57
CA VAL A 55 66.64 10.67 -3.71
C VAL A 55 65.22 10.77 -3.18
N ILE A 56 64.83 11.98 -2.79
CA ILE A 56 63.44 12.36 -2.59
C ILE A 56 63.06 13.29 -3.73
N ILE A 57 62.04 12.93 -4.50
CA ILE A 57 61.41 13.81 -5.49
C ILE A 57 60.50 14.77 -4.73
N ASP A 58 60.92 16.02 -4.61
CA ASP A 58 60.18 17.04 -3.86
C ASP A 58 59.07 17.65 -4.72
N SER A 59 59.40 18.00 -5.97
CA SER A 59 58.48 18.65 -6.91
C SER A 59 58.76 18.27 -8.36
N LEU A 60 57.74 18.36 -9.21
CA LEU A 60 57.89 18.26 -10.67
C LEU A 60 57.72 19.65 -11.30
N LEU A 61 58.30 19.83 -12.49
CA LEU A 61 58.16 21.03 -13.30
C LEU A 61 57.51 20.70 -14.64
N SER A 62 56.65 21.60 -15.12
CA SER A 62 56.13 21.58 -16.48
C SER A 62 55.90 22.99 -17.00
N SER A 63 55.72 23.13 -18.30
CA SER A 63 55.46 24.41 -18.97
C SER A 63 53.96 24.57 -19.18
N PHE A 64 53.33 25.45 -18.40
CA PHE A 64 51.88 25.67 -18.43
C PHE A 64 51.51 26.99 -19.10
N SER A 65 50.44 27.00 -19.90
CA SER A 65 49.89 28.22 -20.50
C SER A 65 49.48 29.24 -19.44
N THR A 66 49.60 30.54 -19.75
CA THR A 66 49.30 31.69 -18.85
C THR A 66 47.90 31.75 -18.21
N SER A 67 47.03 30.78 -18.50
CA SER A 67 45.76 30.55 -17.81
C SER A 67 45.95 30.14 -16.34
N SER A 68 44.99 30.51 -15.50
CA SER A 68 44.80 29.94 -14.16
C SER A 68 44.34 28.49 -14.26
N GLY A 69 44.84 27.61 -13.40
CA GLY A 69 44.41 26.21 -13.33
C GLY A 69 44.83 25.49 -12.06
N VAL A 70 44.49 24.20 -11.96
CA VAL A 70 44.86 23.31 -10.86
C VAL A 70 45.66 22.12 -11.40
N ALA A 71 46.77 21.78 -10.74
CA ALA A 71 47.64 20.68 -11.11
C ALA A 71 47.46 19.50 -10.15
N THR A 72 47.38 18.29 -10.68
CA THR A 72 47.38 17.05 -9.91
C THR A 72 48.54 16.19 -10.35
N ILE A 73 49.32 15.69 -9.40
CA ILE A 73 50.48 14.82 -9.66
C ILE A 73 50.11 13.38 -9.36
N TRP A 74 50.40 12.50 -10.32
CA TRP A 74 50.24 11.08 -10.21
C TRP A 74 51.57 10.37 -10.43
N TYR A 75 51.69 9.19 -9.84
CA TYR A 75 52.88 8.37 -9.86
C TYR A 75 52.51 6.90 -10.07
N ASN A 76 53.34 6.16 -10.82
CA ASN A 76 53.23 4.73 -10.99
C ASN A 76 54.57 4.08 -10.62
N PRO A 77 54.60 3.12 -9.68
CA PRO A 77 55.83 2.38 -9.33
C PRO A 77 56.40 1.56 -10.48
N GLN A 78 55.68 1.40 -11.58
CA GLN A 78 56.16 0.77 -12.80
C GLN A 78 56.50 1.83 -13.85
N LYS A 79 57.56 1.57 -14.63
CA LYS A 79 57.92 2.42 -15.77
C LYS A 79 56.80 2.44 -16.81
N ILE A 80 56.56 3.61 -17.39
CA ILE A 80 55.74 3.75 -18.61
C ILE A 80 56.52 3.08 -19.75
N ASN A 81 55.93 2.10 -20.42
CA ASN A 81 56.55 1.35 -21.51
C ASN A 81 55.52 1.00 -22.58
N GLY A 82 54.99 2.04 -23.21
CA GLY A 82 53.80 2.02 -24.05
C GLY A 82 52.71 2.97 -23.53
N GLN A 83 51.70 3.20 -24.36
CA GLN A 83 50.57 4.08 -24.01
C GLN A 83 49.85 3.57 -22.75
N PRO A 84 49.69 4.41 -21.70
CA PRO A 84 48.90 4.03 -20.52
C PRO A 84 47.42 3.78 -20.87
N ALA A 85 46.77 2.83 -20.19
CA ALA A 85 45.33 2.58 -20.32
C ALA A 85 44.45 3.70 -19.69
N GLY A 86 45.06 4.56 -18.88
CA GLY A 86 44.45 5.70 -18.20
C GLY A 86 45.22 6.04 -16.91
N ILE A 87 45.23 7.31 -16.51
CA ILE A 87 45.92 7.77 -15.28
C ILE A 87 44.91 7.76 -14.11
N ASN A 88 44.75 6.60 -13.45
CA ASN A 88 43.84 6.42 -12.31
C ASN A 88 44.26 5.24 -11.42
N ALA A 89 43.68 5.16 -10.22
CA ALA A 89 43.99 4.12 -9.23
C ALA A 89 43.77 2.69 -9.72
N ALA A 90 42.75 2.43 -10.54
CA ALA A 90 42.47 1.10 -11.08
C ALA A 90 43.58 0.59 -12.02
N ASN A 91 44.34 1.50 -12.63
CA ASN A 91 45.47 1.21 -13.52
C ASN A 91 46.83 1.32 -12.82
N GLY A 92 46.87 1.26 -11.49
CA GLY A 92 48.11 1.27 -10.69
C GLY A 92 48.75 2.64 -10.47
N TRP A 93 48.05 3.74 -10.80
CA TRP A 93 48.52 5.10 -10.52
C TRP A 93 48.09 5.58 -9.14
N ILE A 94 49.01 6.25 -8.44
CA ILE A 94 48.83 6.81 -7.11
C ILE A 94 48.81 8.33 -7.23
N GLN A 95 47.76 8.98 -6.74
CA GLN A 95 47.69 10.44 -6.67
C GLN A 95 48.51 10.94 -5.47
N LEU A 96 49.51 11.77 -5.70
CA LEU A 96 50.42 12.25 -4.66
C LEU A 96 49.98 13.58 -4.05
N GLY A 97 49.51 14.49 -4.89
CA GLY A 97 49.15 15.84 -4.46
C GLY A 97 48.40 16.62 -5.52
N GLN A 98 47.63 17.59 -5.07
CA GLN A 98 46.93 18.55 -5.91
C GLN A 98 47.29 19.97 -5.44
N SER A 99 47.60 20.85 -6.39
CA SER A 99 47.92 22.24 -6.08
C SER A 99 46.67 23.05 -5.75
N SER A 100 46.84 24.17 -5.07
CA SER A 100 45.88 25.28 -5.20
C SER A 100 45.89 25.83 -6.63
N SER A 101 44.92 26.67 -6.98
CA SER A 101 44.93 27.32 -8.28
C SER A 101 46.17 28.21 -8.45
N PHE A 102 46.87 28.11 -9.58
CA PHE A 102 48.00 28.98 -9.94
C PHE A 102 47.98 29.35 -11.42
N ASN A 103 48.73 30.39 -11.79
CA ASN A 103 48.84 30.82 -13.19
C ASN A 103 50.02 30.13 -13.88
N GLY A 104 49.84 29.74 -15.14
CA GLY A 104 50.96 29.45 -16.02
C GLY A 104 51.86 30.65 -16.28
N ILE A 105 53.12 30.40 -16.62
CA ILE A 105 54.05 31.46 -17.04
C ILE A 105 54.55 31.28 -18.48
N SER A 106 54.15 30.21 -19.18
CA SER A 106 54.55 30.02 -20.57
C SER A 106 53.60 30.79 -21.51
N PRO A 107 54.09 31.79 -22.26
CA PRO A 107 53.24 32.62 -23.12
C PRO A 107 52.79 31.91 -24.40
N ALA A 108 53.56 30.94 -24.90
CA ALA A 108 53.24 30.16 -26.10
C ALA A 108 53.98 28.80 -26.10
N SER A 109 53.48 27.83 -26.87
CA SER A 109 54.13 26.50 -27.03
C SER A 109 55.48 26.55 -27.79
N THR A 110 55.79 27.67 -28.44
CA THR A 110 57.08 27.93 -29.10
C THR A 110 58.10 28.58 -28.16
N ASN A 111 57.67 29.08 -27.00
CA ASN A 111 58.53 29.64 -25.96
C ASN A 111 58.13 29.09 -24.57
N PRO A 112 58.26 27.77 -24.34
CA PRO A 112 57.86 27.13 -23.09
C PRO A 112 58.80 27.53 -21.95
N VAL A 113 58.22 27.89 -20.80
CA VAL A 113 58.94 28.25 -19.57
C VAL A 113 58.53 27.24 -18.49
N PRO A 114 59.42 26.29 -18.13
CA PRO A 114 59.18 25.35 -17.04
C PRO A 114 58.96 26.08 -15.72
N GLN A 115 57.90 25.71 -15.01
CA GLN A 115 57.65 26.16 -13.64
C GLN A 115 57.36 24.99 -12.72
N VAL A 116 57.69 25.18 -11.45
CA VAL A 116 57.42 24.22 -10.39
C VAL A 116 55.92 24.08 -10.18
N VAL A 117 55.45 22.83 -10.13
CA VAL A 117 54.08 22.51 -9.72
C VAL A 117 53.98 22.71 -8.20
N PRO A 118 53.11 23.60 -7.69
CA PRO A 118 52.95 23.83 -6.26
C PRO A 118 52.07 22.75 -5.63
N ALA A 119 52.51 21.50 -5.74
CA ALA A 119 51.90 20.32 -5.13
C ALA A 119 53.02 19.43 -4.58
N SER A 120 52.81 18.87 -3.38
CA SER A 120 53.78 17.96 -2.76
C SER A 120 53.87 16.64 -3.52
N VAL A 121 55.10 16.18 -3.81
CA VAL A 121 55.37 14.87 -4.44
C VAL A 121 55.85 13.87 -3.39
N GLY A 122 57.00 14.14 -2.77
CA GLY A 122 57.54 13.36 -1.64
C GLY A 122 57.91 11.91 -1.95
N VAL A 123 58.12 11.54 -3.22
CA VAL A 123 58.43 10.15 -3.60
C VAL A 123 59.90 9.86 -3.33
N ILE A 124 60.16 8.80 -2.55
CA ILE A 124 61.50 8.26 -2.37
C ILE A 124 61.81 7.35 -3.57
N MET A 125 62.96 7.56 -4.21
CA MET A 125 63.48 6.68 -5.26
C MET A 125 64.88 6.20 -4.88
N MET A 126 65.11 4.89 -5.01
CA MET A 126 66.37 4.22 -4.72
C MET A 126 67.17 3.99 -6.01
N PRO A 127 68.50 3.79 -5.94
CA PRO A 127 69.32 3.52 -7.12
C PRO A 127 68.76 2.37 -7.98
N GLY A 128 68.51 2.65 -9.26
CA GLY A 128 67.95 1.69 -10.22
C GLY A 128 66.43 1.80 -10.41
N ASP A 129 65.72 2.45 -9.50
CA ASP A 129 64.27 2.66 -9.63
C ASP A 129 63.95 3.45 -10.89
N THR A 130 62.96 2.97 -11.66
CA THR A 130 62.38 3.69 -12.79
C THR A 130 60.87 3.74 -12.66
N PHE A 131 60.35 4.94 -12.43
CA PHE A 131 58.94 5.16 -12.14
C PHE A 131 58.27 6.10 -13.13
N GLY A 132 56.99 5.85 -13.40
CA GLY A 132 56.15 6.72 -14.20
C GLY A 132 55.59 7.89 -13.39
N PHE A 133 55.62 9.09 -13.95
CA PHE A 133 55.00 10.28 -13.37
C PHE A 133 54.04 10.91 -14.37
N ALA A 134 52.96 11.49 -13.88
CA ALA A 134 52.00 12.25 -14.70
C ALA A 134 51.59 13.54 -14.00
N ILE A 135 51.60 14.63 -14.76
CA ILE A 135 51.16 15.96 -14.33
C ILE A 135 49.89 16.28 -15.09
N HIS A 136 48.75 16.29 -14.40
CA HIS A 136 47.47 16.72 -14.96
C HIS A 136 47.22 18.18 -14.59
N TRP A 137 46.87 19.03 -15.55
CA TRP A 137 46.58 20.45 -15.42
C TRP A 137 45.24 20.79 -16.08
N THR A 138 44.44 21.63 -15.44
CA THR A 138 43.15 22.03 -16.01
C THR A 138 43.27 22.99 -17.20
N GLY A 139 44.45 23.59 -17.42
CA GLY A 139 44.77 24.38 -18.61
C GLY A 139 45.67 23.62 -19.60
N ASN A 140 46.36 24.34 -20.47
CA ASN A 140 47.23 23.73 -21.46
C ASN A 140 48.64 23.46 -20.91
N VAL A 141 49.19 22.28 -21.22
CA VAL A 141 50.61 21.95 -21.06
C VAL A 141 51.33 22.07 -22.41
N PHE A 142 52.52 22.67 -22.42
CA PHE A 142 53.31 22.94 -23.62
C PHE A 142 54.50 21.97 -23.77
N SER A 143 54.19 20.72 -24.09
CA SER A 143 55.17 19.69 -24.50
C SER A 143 55.78 19.98 -25.88
N THR A 144 56.89 19.34 -26.23
CA THR A 144 57.38 19.32 -27.62
C THR A 144 56.94 18.05 -28.36
N THR A 145 56.80 18.11 -29.69
CA THR A 145 56.58 16.93 -30.55
C THR A 145 57.89 16.36 -31.11
N ASN A 146 59.01 17.05 -30.93
CA ASN A 146 60.33 16.60 -31.34
C ASN A 146 60.84 15.55 -30.34
N THR A 147 61.13 14.33 -30.79
CA THR A 147 61.64 13.23 -29.94
C THR A 147 63.12 12.90 -30.12
N ASN A 148 63.90 13.80 -30.73
CA ASN A 148 65.31 13.53 -31.05
C ASN A 148 66.20 13.38 -29.81
N ILE A 149 65.72 13.80 -28.62
CA ILE A 149 66.44 13.65 -27.35
C ILE A 149 65.59 12.76 -26.43
N PRO A 150 65.80 11.43 -26.43
CA PRO A 150 64.91 10.50 -25.71
C PRO A 150 65.10 10.56 -24.18
N THR A 151 66.23 11.08 -23.70
CA THR A 151 66.55 11.14 -22.27
C THR A 151 67.34 12.40 -21.92
N PHE A 152 67.14 12.92 -20.71
CA PHE A 152 67.91 13.99 -20.10
C PHE A 152 68.45 13.50 -18.77
N THR A 153 69.73 13.69 -18.46
CA THR A 153 70.29 13.30 -17.16
C THR A 153 71.21 14.36 -16.58
N ASP A 154 71.20 14.52 -15.26
CA ASP A 154 72.21 15.29 -14.51
C ASP A 154 73.24 14.39 -13.81
N GLY A 155 73.21 13.10 -14.10
CA GLY A 155 74.04 12.09 -13.47
C GLY A 155 73.49 11.53 -12.15
N THR A 156 72.39 12.07 -11.60
CA THR A 156 71.67 11.51 -10.45
C THR A 156 70.25 11.08 -10.80
N ILE A 157 69.51 11.93 -11.52
CA ILE A 157 68.20 11.62 -12.09
C ILE A 157 68.29 11.66 -13.62
N THR A 158 67.64 10.69 -14.25
CA THR A 158 67.39 10.65 -15.69
C THR A 158 65.91 10.81 -15.95
N ILE A 159 65.52 11.84 -16.70
CA ILE A 159 64.17 12.04 -17.25
C ILE A 159 64.11 11.30 -18.58
N ILE A 160 63.23 10.30 -18.70
CA ILE A 160 63.05 9.52 -19.93
C ILE A 160 61.74 9.97 -20.60
N VAL A 161 61.88 10.48 -21.83
CA VAL A 161 60.81 11.09 -22.63
C VAL A 161 60.83 10.59 -24.08
N ASP A 162 61.16 9.32 -24.29
CA ASP A 162 61.06 8.70 -25.62
C ASP A 162 59.60 8.46 -26.07
N GLY A 163 59.43 8.00 -27.32
CA GLY A 163 58.10 7.77 -27.91
C GLY A 163 57.24 6.70 -27.23
N ASN A 164 57.84 5.90 -26.33
CA ASN A 164 57.15 4.85 -25.56
C ASN A 164 56.92 5.24 -24.10
N SER A 165 57.53 6.32 -23.61
CA SER A 165 57.53 6.70 -22.20
C SER A 165 56.82 8.02 -21.94
N ALA A 166 56.70 8.90 -22.96
CA ALA A 166 56.09 10.21 -22.79
C ALA A 166 54.89 10.45 -23.73
N PHE A 167 53.77 10.83 -23.10
CA PHE A 167 52.49 11.09 -23.75
C PHE A 167 51.85 12.33 -23.13
N THR A 168 51.21 13.18 -23.92
CA THR A 168 50.20 14.09 -23.36
C THR A 168 48.84 13.41 -23.31
N PHE A 169 47.95 13.86 -22.44
CA PHE A 169 46.60 13.31 -22.34
C PHE A 169 45.54 14.38 -22.12
N ASN A 170 44.30 14.05 -22.45
CA ASN A 170 43.14 14.92 -22.27
C ASN A 170 42.75 15.09 -20.77
N PRO A 171 41.88 16.05 -20.40
CA PRO A 171 41.49 16.26 -19.00
C PRO A 171 40.78 15.06 -18.35
N GLY A 172 40.18 14.19 -19.17
CA GLY A 172 39.57 12.95 -18.71
C GLY A 172 40.56 11.81 -18.43
N GLN A 173 41.86 12.01 -18.70
CA GLN A 173 42.95 11.04 -18.45
C GLN A 173 42.77 9.69 -19.18
N THR A 174 42.09 9.69 -20.33
CA THR A 174 41.72 8.48 -21.10
C THR A 174 42.24 8.47 -22.53
N SER A 175 42.57 9.63 -23.11
CA SER A 175 43.08 9.73 -24.48
C SER A 175 44.48 10.32 -24.47
N PHE A 176 45.43 9.64 -25.13
CA PHE A 176 46.85 9.97 -25.11
C PHE A 176 47.34 10.35 -26.50
N PHE A 177 48.33 11.24 -26.55
CA PHE A 177 48.98 11.70 -27.77
C PHE A 177 50.50 11.49 -27.65
N ASN A 178 51.09 10.92 -28.70
CA ASN A 178 52.54 10.81 -28.90
C ASN A 178 52.87 11.09 -30.39
N PRO A 179 54.13 11.43 -30.74
CA PRO A 179 55.24 11.74 -29.86
C PRO A 179 55.01 13.05 -29.08
N ARG A 180 55.26 13.02 -27.76
CA ARG A 180 55.20 14.18 -26.87
C ARG A 180 56.31 14.08 -25.83
N GLN A 181 57.20 15.07 -25.74
CA GLN A 181 58.22 15.11 -24.69
C GLN A 181 57.96 16.25 -23.70
N LEU A 182 58.35 16.02 -22.45
CA LEU A 182 58.23 16.99 -21.38
C LEU A 182 59.10 18.22 -21.65
N ASN A 183 58.48 19.41 -21.58
CA ASN A 183 59.18 20.67 -21.35
C ASN A 183 59.04 21.04 -19.88
N GLY A 184 59.99 20.59 -19.07
CA GLY A 184 59.79 20.52 -17.64
C GLY A 184 61.04 20.02 -16.93
N GLY A 185 60.83 19.35 -15.80
CA GLY A 185 61.92 18.90 -14.96
C GLY A 185 61.46 18.35 -13.63
N VAL A 186 62.42 18.21 -12.72
CA VAL A 186 62.25 17.69 -11.38
C VAL A 186 63.09 18.50 -10.39
N MET A 187 62.52 18.76 -9.22
CA MET A 187 63.28 19.16 -8.03
C MET A 187 63.41 17.95 -7.12
N TYR A 188 64.64 17.64 -6.73
CA TYR A 188 64.92 16.54 -5.83
C TYR A 188 66.00 16.94 -4.82
N ARG A 189 66.09 16.18 -3.75
CA ARG A 189 67.22 16.21 -2.82
C ARG A 189 67.74 14.80 -2.62
N LEU A 190 69.01 14.67 -2.29
CA LEU A 190 69.56 13.37 -1.88
C LEU A 190 68.85 12.92 -0.60
N LEU A 191 68.43 11.65 -0.55
CA LEU A 191 67.89 11.05 0.66
C LEU A 191 69.04 10.88 1.65
N ASN A 192 69.06 11.73 2.68
CA ASN A 192 70.06 11.66 3.75
C ASN A 192 69.64 10.58 4.74
N LEU A 193 70.18 9.38 4.58
CA LEU A 193 69.98 8.27 5.51
C LEU A 193 70.89 8.44 6.73
N ALA A 194 70.34 8.32 7.93
CA ALA A 194 71.17 8.24 9.13
C ALA A 194 72.01 6.95 9.10
N PRO A 195 73.24 6.94 9.66
CA PRO A 195 74.10 5.77 9.60
C PRO A 195 73.47 4.51 10.21
N ASN A 196 73.00 4.60 11.45
CA ASN A 196 72.31 3.52 12.15
C ASN A 196 70.90 4.01 12.48
N ASP A 197 69.90 3.54 11.72
CA ASP A 197 68.48 3.95 11.82
C ASP A 197 67.62 2.67 11.80
N ALA A 198 67.18 2.21 12.98
CA ALA A 198 66.34 1.04 13.12
C ALA A 198 64.94 1.44 13.54
N GLY A 199 63.92 0.95 12.84
CA GLY A 199 62.52 1.24 13.14
C GLY A 199 61.64 -0.01 13.24
N ILE A 200 60.39 0.20 13.66
CA ILE A 200 59.35 -0.83 13.71
C ILE A 200 58.38 -0.65 12.54
N VAL A 201 58.26 -1.68 11.70
CA VAL A 201 57.36 -1.69 10.54
C VAL A 201 55.94 -2.09 10.95
N SER A 202 55.81 -3.14 11.77
CA SER A 202 54.52 -3.70 12.17
C SER A 202 54.61 -4.46 13.49
N ILE A 203 53.47 -4.56 14.19
CA ILE A 203 53.26 -5.52 15.28
C ILE A 203 52.39 -6.63 14.72
N ASP A 204 53.04 -7.76 14.44
CA ASP A 204 52.54 -8.85 13.61
C ASP A 204 51.70 -9.86 14.38
N SER A 205 51.94 -10.03 15.68
CA SER A 205 51.20 -10.99 16.52
C SER A 205 50.98 -10.41 17.92
N PRO A 206 49.84 -10.72 18.56
CA PRO A 206 48.76 -11.56 18.05
C PRO A 206 47.77 -10.82 17.10
N GLN A 207 47.23 -11.56 16.12
CA GLN A 207 46.11 -11.17 15.24
C GLN A 207 44.93 -12.09 15.56
N THR A 208 43.72 -11.55 15.80
CA THR A 208 42.48 -12.26 16.17
C THR A 208 42.70 -13.56 16.96
N PHE A 209 42.70 -13.48 18.28
CA PHE A 209 43.19 -14.55 19.15
C PHE A 209 42.29 -14.76 20.37
N CYS A 210 42.15 -16.00 20.84
CA CYS A 210 41.48 -16.29 22.10
C CYS A 210 42.28 -15.78 23.32
N PRO A 211 41.65 -15.63 24.49
CA PRO A 211 42.37 -15.43 25.74
C PRO A 211 43.36 -16.56 26.00
N GLY A 212 44.52 -16.23 26.56
CA GLY A 212 45.59 -17.18 26.83
C GLY A 212 46.97 -16.62 26.53
N ILE A 213 47.97 -17.50 26.55
CA ILE A 213 49.37 -17.15 26.30
C ILE A 213 49.61 -17.06 24.79
N HIS A 214 50.02 -15.88 24.32
CA HIS A 214 50.37 -15.65 22.92
C HIS A 214 51.73 -14.98 22.79
N ASN A 215 52.41 -15.26 21.68
CA ASN A 215 53.65 -14.58 21.34
C ASN A 215 53.35 -13.18 20.78
N VAL A 216 54.09 -12.18 21.26
CA VAL A 216 54.14 -10.86 20.65
C VAL A 216 55.27 -10.86 19.63
N VAL A 217 54.94 -10.56 18.37
CA VAL A 217 55.88 -10.55 17.25
C VAL A 217 55.82 -9.19 16.58
N ALA A 218 56.97 -8.64 16.19
CA ALA A 218 57.07 -7.38 15.46
C ALA A 218 58.09 -7.47 14.32
N THR A 219 57.86 -6.73 13.24
CA THR A 219 58.81 -6.58 12.15
C THR A 219 59.67 -5.35 12.41
N VAL A 220 60.98 -5.56 12.49
CA VAL A 220 62.01 -4.53 12.65
C VAL A 220 62.66 -4.29 11.30
N ALA A 221 62.98 -3.04 10.98
CA ALA A 221 63.67 -2.67 9.75
C ALA A 221 64.86 -1.76 10.02
N ASN A 222 65.85 -1.84 9.14
CA ASN A 222 66.91 -0.87 9.00
C ASN A 222 66.52 0.14 7.90
N PHE A 223 66.38 1.39 8.32
CA PHE A 223 66.15 2.56 7.49
C PHE A 223 67.44 3.37 7.25
N GLY A 224 68.59 2.91 7.77
CA GLY A 224 69.88 3.58 7.65
C GLY A 224 70.75 3.08 6.49
N ASN A 225 71.94 3.66 6.36
CA ASN A 225 72.92 3.29 5.34
C ASN A 225 74.14 2.49 5.84
N ASN A 226 74.20 2.14 7.13
CA ASN A 226 75.05 1.06 7.63
C ASN A 226 74.23 -0.22 7.82
N THR A 227 74.86 -1.38 7.64
CA THR A 227 74.31 -2.65 8.12
C THR A 227 74.18 -2.60 9.65
N ILE A 228 73.00 -2.90 10.18
CA ILE A 228 72.75 -2.98 11.62
C ILE A 228 73.02 -4.42 12.07
N ASN A 229 74.17 -4.65 12.70
CA ASN A 229 74.60 -5.96 13.21
C ASN A 229 73.93 -6.31 14.54
N ASN A 230 73.54 -5.30 15.32
CA ASN A 230 72.74 -5.49 16.52
C ASN A 230 71.74 -4.35 16.70
N VAL A 231 70.55 -4.63 17.24
CA VAL A 231 69.60 -3.62 17.72
C VAL A 231 68.79 -4.19 18.89
N THR A 232 68.46 -3.37 19.87
CA THR A 232 67.59 -3.78 20.99
C THR A 232 66.16 -3.37 20.71
N VAL A 233 65.25 -4.35 20.71
CA VAL A 233 63.80 -4.14 20.57
C VAL A 233 63.17 -4.18 21.96
N ASN A 234 62.67 -3.05 22.40
CA ASN A 234 61.96 -2.89 23.65
C ASN A 234 60.46 -3.02 23.40
N TRP A 235 59.73 -3.45 24.42
CA TRP A 235 58.29 -3.53 24.33
C TRP A 235 57.63 -3.39 25.71
N SER A 236 56.35 -3.02 25.69
CA SER A 236 55.52 -2.94 26.87
C SER A 236 54.09 -3.37 26.54
N VAL A 237 53.41 -3.91 27.54
CA VAL A 237 51.98 -4.23 27.48
C VAL A 237 51.27 -3.42 28.56
N ASN A 238 50.29 -2.60 28.16
CA ASN A 238 49.58 -1.65 29.04
C ASN A 238 50.52 -0.72 29.82
N GLY A 239 51.62 -0.31 29.20
CA GLY A 239 52.64 0.55 29.82
C GLY A 239 53.59 -0.18 30.77
N VAL A 240 53.39 -1.47 31.06
CA VAL A 240 54.32 -2.29 31.84
C VAL A 240 55.43 -2.79 30.93
N LEU A 241 56.66 -2.33 31.18
CA LEU A 241 57.86 -2.73 30.45
C LEU A 241 58.07 -4.25 30.53
N GLN A 242 58.39 -4.85 29.39
CA GLN A 242 58.77 -6.25 29.27
C GLN A 242 60.27 -6.37 29.01
N SER A 243 60.82 -7.58 29.14
CA SER A 243 62.24 -7.84 28.85
C SER A 243 62.57 -7.50 27.39
N PRO A 244 63.53 -6.59 27.12
CA PRO A 244 63.95 -6.27 25.76
C PRO A 244 64.58 -7.47 25.05
N VAL A 245 64.45 -7.52 23.72
CA VAL A 245 65.05 -8.56 22.87
C VAL A 245 66.16 -7.96 22.01
N SER A 246 67.36 -8.54 22.07
CA SER A 246 68.46 -8.17 21.18
C SER A 246 68.38 -8.94 19.87
N VAL A 247 68.29 -8.22 18.77
CA VAL A 247 68.39 -8.76 17.40
C VAL A 247 69.85 -8.65 16.99
N ASN A 248 70.52 -9.79 16.79
CA ASN A 248 71.94 -9.85 16.38
C ASN A 248 72.13 -10.38 14.96
N THR A 249 71.04 -10.54 14.22
CA THR A 249 71.09 -10.87 12.79
C THR A 249 71.31 -9.58 12.01
N PRO A 250 72.32 -9.50 11.13
CA PRO A 250 72.57 -8.29 10.35
C PRO A 250 71.36 -7.88 9.51
N LEU A 251 70.86 -6.68 9.72
CA LEU A 251 69.88 -6.02 8.85
C LEU A 251 70.63 -5.17 7.85
N ASP A 252 70.49 -5.50 6.57
CA ASP A 252 71.15 -4.77 5.50
C ASP A 252 70.56 -3.35 5.38
N THR A 253 71.23 -2.49 4.62
CA THR A 253 70.90 -1.09 4.42
C THR A 253 69.52 -0.89 3.81
N PHE A 254 68.93 0.27 4.04
CA PHE A 254 67.59 0.61 3.54
C PHE A 254 67.47 0.40 2.03
N GLY A 255 66.39 -0.24 1.60
CA GLY A 255 66.08 -0.52 0.18
C GLY A 255 66.69 -1.81 -0.38
N THR A 256 67.39 -2.60 0.43
CA THR A 256 67.86 -3.95 0.06
C THR A 256 66.83 -5.02 0.44
N SER A 257 66.95 -6.23 -0.11
CA SER A 257 65.99 -7.33 0.16
C SER A 257 66.03 -7.85 1.60
N ASN A 258 67.08 -7.56 2.36
CA ASN A 258 67.36 -8.10 3.69
C ASN A 258 67.40 -7.00 4.78
N ASN A 259 66.74 -5.87 4.55
CA ASN A 259 66.71 -4.76 5.50
C ASN A 259 65.63 -4.90 6.58
N THR A 260 64.88 -6.01 6.62
CA THR A 260 63.82 -6.25 7.62
C THR A 260 63.92 -7.66 8.24
N ILE A 261 63.38 -7.82 9.45
CA ILE A 261 63.26 -9.11 10.14
C ILE A 261 62.03 -9.16 11.05
N GLN A 262 61.38 -10.33 11.13
CA GLN A 262 60.38 -10.60 12.17
C GLN A 262 61.04 -11.08 13.46
N VAL A 263 60.65 -10.48 14.58
CA VAL A 263 61.22 -10.74 15.91
C VAL A 263 60.11 -11.17 16.86
N THR A 264 60.25 -12.36 17.44
CA THR A 264 59.42 -12.76 18.58
C THR A 264 59.96 -12.11 19.84
N LEU A 265 59.19 -11.18 20.41
CA LEU A 265 59.59 -10.36 21.55
C LEU A 265 59.44 -11.10 22.90
N GLY A 266 58.49 -12.03 22.96
CA GLY A 266 58.18 -12.83 24.13
C GLY A 266 56.75 -13.32 24.09
N SER A 267 56.35 -14.06 25.13
CA SER A 267 54.96 -14.47 25.33
C SER A 267 54.29 -13.64 26.41
N PHE A 268 52.99 -13.40 26.26
CA PHE A 268 52.17 -12.66 27.22
C PHE A 268 50.82 -13.37 27.41
N ASN A 269 50.33 -13.43 28.65
CA ASN A 269 49.02 -14.02 28.95
C ASN A 269 47.91 -12.97 28.85
N PHE A 270 47.12 -13.03 27.78
CA PHE A 270 46.04 -12.11 27.52
C PHE A 270 44.73 -12.61 28.13
N SER A 271 44.13 -11.84 29.01
CA SER A 271 42.84 -12.16 29.64
C SER A 271 41.68 -11.71 28.76
N SER A 272 40.57 -12.45 28.80
CA SER A 272 39.37 -12.13 28.04
C SER A 272 38.83 -10.74 28.38
N THR A 273 38.15 -10.08 27.44
CA THR A 273 37.41 -8.81 27.60
C THR A 273 38.25 -7.57 27.92
N ILE A 274 39.58 -7.70 28.02
CA ILE A 274 40.48 -6.58 28.31
C ILE A 274 41.19 -6.14 27.02
N PRO A 275 41.11 -4.85 26.62
CA PRO A 275 41.95 -4.31 25.55
C PRO A 275 43.40 -4.13 26.05
N TYR A 276 44.37 -4.56 25.27
CA TYR A 276 45.80 -4.47 25.57
C TYR A 276 46.51 -3.53 24.60
N THR A 277 47.14 -2.48 25.15
CA THR A 277 48.02 -1.58 24.40
C THR A 277 49.43 -2.20 24.34
N ILE A 278 49.81 -2.68 23.17
CA ILE A 278 51.14 -3.21 22.90
C ILE A 278 51.95 -2.09 22.23
N LYS A 279 53.04 -1.69 22.88
CA LYS A 279 53.98 -0.70 22.35
C LYS A 279 55.33 -1.37 22.15
N VAL A 280 55.90 -1.23 20.96
CA VAL A 280 57.20 -1.79 20.57
C VAL A 280 58.08 -0.66 20.04
N TRP A 281 59.35 -0.63 20.43
CA TRP A 281 60.30 0.34 19.90
C TRP A 281 61.74 -0.15 19.86
N THR A 282 62.52 0.37 18.93
CA THR A 282 63.95 0.07 18.78
C THR A 282 64.82 0.98 19.65
N SER A 283 66.06 0.55 19.91
CA SER A 283 67.10 1.34 20.57
C SER A 283 68.49 0.76 20.32
N ASN A 284 69.50 1.62 20.40
CA ASN A 284 70.92 1.27 20.33
C ASN A 284 71.34 0.45 19.09
N PRO A 285 70.93 0.79 17.85
CA PRO A 285 71.44 0.08 16.68
C PRO A 285 72.98 0.19 16.60
N ASN A 286 73.64 -0.95 16.41
CA ASN A 286 75.10 -1.11 16.45
C ASN A 286 75.76 -0.60 17.75
N ASN A 287 75.06 -0.68 18.89
CA ASN A 287 75.49 -0.08 20.17
C ASN A 287 75.70 1.44 20.12
N THR A 288 75.06 2.13 19.18
CA THR A 288 75.13 3.59 19.01
C THR A 288 73.74 4.21 19.06
N LEU A 289 73.67 5.51 19.35
CA LEU A 289 72.40 6.23 19.36
C LEU A 289 71.82 6.31 17.95
N ASP A 290 70.55 5.94 17.81
CA ASP A 290 69.76 6.23 16.62
C ASP A 290 69.47 7.73 16.54
N THR A 291 69.92 8.38 15.47
CA THR A 291 69.73 9.82 15.29
C THR A 291 68.43 10.17 14.59
N ASN A 292 67.69 9.19 14.05
CA ASN A 292 66.43 9.40 13.34
C ASN A 292 65.28 8.60 13.98
N ASN A 293 64.73 9.13 15.07
CA ASN A 293 63.74 8.45 15.90
C ASN A 293 62.28 8.43 15.37
N ILE A 294 62.03 8.85 14.13
CA ILE A 294 60.67 9.01 13.60
C ILE A 294 59.96 7.66 13.41
N ASN A 295 60.72 6.60 13.12
CA ASN A 295 60.22 5.25 12.82
C ASN A 295 60.45 4.25 13.96
N ASP A 296 61.06 4.67 15.08
CA ASP A 296 61.47 3.78 16.17
C ASP A 296 60.31 3.09 16.86
N THR A 297 59.13 3.72 16.93
CA THR A 297 58.06 3.31 17.84
C THR A 297 56.75 3.03 17.11
N LEU A 298 56.15 1.87 17.38
CA LEU A 298 54.79 1.53 16.98
C LEU A 298 53.94 1.12 18.18
N THR A 299 52.66 1.47 18.18
CA THR A 299 51.70 1.09 19.21
C THR A 299 50.42 0.57 18.57
N VAL A 300 49.91 -0.56 19.07
CA VAL A 300 48.61 -1.13 18.68
C VAL A 300 47.79 -1.47 19.91
N VAL A 301 46.46 -1.36 19.79
CA VAL A 301 45.53 -1.93 20.77
C VAL A 301 45.00 -3.25 20.22
N ARG A 302 45.00 -4.29 21.05
CA ARG A 302 44.53 -5.63 20.72
C ARG A 302 43.59 -6.12 21.81
N THR A 303 42.39 -6.51 21.42
CA THR A 303 41.39 -7.12 22.33
C THR A 303 41.30 -8.60 22.00
N PRO A 304 41.48 -9.51 22.97
CA PRO A 304 41.27 -10.94 22.73
C PRO A 304 39.81 -11.20 22.35
N ALA A 305 39.60 -12.09 21.39
CA ALA A 305 38.29 -12.57 20.98
C ALA A 305 37.58 -13.29 22.14
N VAL A 306 36.26 -13.37 22.07
CA VAL A 306 35.45 -13.91 23.18
C VAL A 306 34.70 -15.19 22.84
N SER A 307 34.32 -15.90 23.88
CA SER A 307 33.36 -17.01 23.87
C SER A 307 32.63 -17.06 25.21
N GLY A 308 31.49 -17.74 25.27
CA GLY A 308 30.69 -17.91 26.48
C GLY A 308 29.52 -16.93 26.57
N THR A 309 29.07 -16.67 27.80
CA THR A 309 27.82 -15.95 28.07
C THR A 309 28.06 -14.53 28.56
N PHE A 310 27.34 -13.58 27.98
CA PHE A 310 27.31 -12.16 28.36
C PHE A 310 25.87 -11.74 28.67
N THR A 311 25.74 -10.57 29.29
CA THR A 311 24.46 -9.94 29.60
C THR A 311 24.41 -8.53 29.06
N ILE A 312 23.21 -8.10 28.63
CA ILE A 312 22.90 -6.69 28.42
C ILE A 312 21.87 -6.30 29.47
N ASN A 313 22.26 -5.43 30.40
CA ASN A 313 21.39 -4.96 31.46
C ASN A 313 21.77 -3.52 31.85
N LYS A 314 20.99 -2.56 31.38
CA LYS A 314 21.10 -1.14 31.72
C LYS A 314 21.03 -0.86 33.24
N ASN A 315 20.35 -1.73 34.00
CA ASN A 315 20.14 -1.57 35.44
C ASN A 315 21.25 -2.19 36.30
N ALA A 316 22.21 -2.91 35.70
CA ALA A 316 23.38 -3.44 36.39
C ALA A 316 24.64 -2.65 35.99
N PRO A 317 25.63 -2.48 36.89
CA PRO A 317 26.90 -1.83 36.53
C PRO A 317 27.58 -2.52 35.34
N SER A 318 28.29 -1.76 34.51
CA SER A 318 29.12 -2.34 33.46
C SER A 318 30.19 -3.26 34.09
N SER A 319 30.43 -4.41 33.47
CA SER A 319 31.45 -5.36 33.89
C SER A 319 32.02 -6.11 32.68
N ALA A 320 32.99 -6.98 32.89
CA ALA A 320 33.53 -7.86 31.86
C ALA A 320 32.45 -8.74 31.17
N THR A 321 31.33 -9.01 31.85
CA THR A 321 30.27 -9.87 31.34
C THR A 321 28.89 -9.19 31.25
N ASN A 322 28.80 -7.89 31.60
CA ASN A 322 27.58 -7.09 31.50
C ASN A 322 27.83 -5.79 30.74
N PHE A 323 27.08 -5.59 29.65
CA PHE A 323 27.02 -4.35 28.90
C PHE A 323 25.77 -3.57 29.29
N GLN A 324 25.84 -2.24 29.36
CA GLN A 324 24.67 -1.42 29.70
C GLN A 324 23.77 -1.11 28.52
N SER A 325 24.24 -1.33 27.29
CA SER A 325 23.48 -1.11 26.06
C SER A 325 23.89 -2.08 24.95
N PHE A 326 23.09 -2.16 23.89
CA PHE A 326 23.45 -2.91 22.68
C PHE A 326 24.59 -2.25 21.93
N THR A 327 24.67 -0.91 21.92
CA THR A 327 25.80 -0.17 21.31
C THR A 327 27.12 -0.51 22.00
N ASP A 328 27.15 -0.61 23.33
CA ASP A 328 28.35 -1.01 24.07
C ASP A 328 28.80 -2.43 23.68
N PHE A 329 27.85 -3.37 23.60
CA PHE A 329 28.15 -4.74 23.15
C PHE A 329 28.60 -4.79 21.69
N ALA A 330 27.95 -4.04 20.79
CA ALA A 330 28.31 -3.98 19.38
C ALA A 330 29.72 -3.41 19.17
N ASN A 331 30.06 -2.31 19.84
CA ASN A 331 31.41 -1.73 19.81
C ASN A 331 32.47 -2.72 20.31
N PHE A 332 32.16 -3.43 21.40
CA PHE A 332 33.04 -4.45 21.95
C PHE A 332 33.26 -5.60 20.96
N ILE A 333 32.19 -6.24 20.49
CA ILE A 333 32.30 -7.44 19.67
C ILE A 333 32.88 -7.17 18.28
N ASN A 334 32.59 -6.01 17.69
CA ASN A 334 33.19 -5.57 16.42
C ASN A 334 34.71 -5.41 16.53
N SER A 335 35.23 -5.06 17.71
CA SER A 335 36.66 -4.89 17.95
C SER A 335 37.36 -6.17 18.39
N ALA A 336 36.69 -7.00 19.19
CA ALA A 336 37.27 -8.20 19.79
C ALA A 336 37.18 -9.43 18.87
N GLY A 337 36.07 -9.59 18.16
CA GLY A 337 35.74 -10.84 17.46
C GLY A 337 35.33 -11.97 18.42
N VAL A 338 35.11 -13.15 17.84
CA VAL A 338 34.75 -14.37 18.57
C VAL A 338 35.74 -15.49 18.30
N CYS A 339 35.93 -16.37 19.27
CA CYS A 339 36.75 -17.57 19.10
C CYS A 339 36.10 -18.86 19.63
N GLY A 340 34.80 -18.76 19.94
CA GLY A 340 33.88 -19.83 20.29
C GLY A 340 32.45 -19.29 20.26
N PRO A 341 31.42 -20.11 20.55
CA PRO A 341 30.04 -19.65 20.63
C PRO A 341 29.88 -18.52 21.66
N VAL A 342 29.09 -17.51 21.31
CA VAL A 342 28.73 -16.39 22.20
C VAL A 342 27.21 -16.36 22.39
N THR A 343 26.77 -16.29 23.64
CA THR A 343 25.36 -16.08 24.00
C THR A 343 25.23 -14.80 24.80
N VAL A 344 24.32 -13.91 24.40
CA VAL A 344 24.04 -12.66 25.09
C VAL A 344 22.61 -12.68 25.61
N ASN A 345 22.44 -12.62 26.93
CA ASN A 345 21.12 -12.56 27.55
C ASN A 345 20.78 -11.13 27.91
N VAL A 346 19.79 -10.55 27.23
CA VAL A 346 19.26 -9.23 27.60
C VAL A 346 18.35 -9.43 28.82
N ALA A 347 18.63 -8.73 29.92
CA ALA A 347 17.85 -8.90 31.15
C ALA A 347 16.38 -8.51 30.91
N PRO A 348 15.38 -9.33 31.28
CA PRO A 348 13.98 -8.99 31.12
C PRO A 348 13.63 -7.64 31.78
N GLY A 349 12.91 -6.77 31.07
CA GLY A 349 12.48 -5.46 31.58
C GLY A 349 13.61 -4.44 31.80
N SER A 350 14.80 -4.67 31.23
CA SER A 350 15.92 -3.72 31.33
C SER A 350 15.87 -2.60 30.26
N GLY A 351 15.05 -2.76 29.23
CA GLY A 351 14.73 -1.73 28.24
C GLY A 351 13.64 -0.73 28.69
N PRO A 352 13.21 0.20 27.81
CA PRO A 352 13.62 0.32 26.41
C PRO A 352 15.05 0.82 26.25
N TYR A 353 15.71 0.30 25.22
CA TYR A 353 17.00 0.74 24.72
C TYR A 353 16.77 1.71 23.56
N LEU A 354 17.06 2.99 23.79
CA LEU A 354 16.80 4.07 22.83
C LEU A 354 18.09 4.44 22.10
N GLU A 355 18.51 3.59 21.18
CA GLU A 355 19.80 3.66 20.53
C GLU A 355 19.76 3.06 19.12
N LYS A 356 20.75 3.44 18.30
CA LYS A 356 21.05 2.79 17.02
C LYS A 356 22.18 1.80 17.23
N VAL A 357 22.05 0.61 16.66
CA VAL A 357 23.02 -0.48 16.82
C VAL A 357 23.49 -0.94 15.45
N SER A 358 24.81 -1.10 15.27
CA SER A 358 25.40 -1.63 14.05
C SER A 358 26.41 -2.72 14.38
N PHE A 359 26.13 -3.94 13.94
CA PHE A 359 27.10 -5.04 13.95
C PHE A 359 27.81 -5.06 12.59
N GLY A 360 29.14 -5.10 12.64
CA GLY A 360 29.99 -5.16 11.45
C GLY A 360 30.27 -6.59 11.01
N GLU A 361 31.32 -6.76 10.23
CA GLU A 361 31.96 -8.05 10.01
C GLU A 361 32.72 -8.45 11.29
N ILE A 362 32.22 -9.46 12.00
CA ILE A 362 32.78 -9.89 13.28
C ILE A 362 33.79 -11.02 13.02
N ASN A 363 35.06 -10.72 13.26
CA ASN A 363 36.17 -11.67 13.09
C ASN A 363 35.93 -12.97 13.87
N GLY A 364 36.22 -14.11 13.21
CA GLY A 364 36.14 -15.45 13.81
C GLY A 364 34.74 -16.08 13.84
N THR A 365 33.71 -15.37 13.35
CA THR A 365 32.36 -15.95 13.19
C THR A 365 32.35 -17.08 12.19
N SER A 366 31.65 -18.16 12.53
CA SER A 366 31.50 -19.36 11.69
C SER A 366 30.26 -20.14 12.16
N PRO A 367 29.84 -21.22 11.47
CA PRO A 367 28.78 -22.08 11.98
C PRO A 367 29.06 -22.65 13.39
N ALA A 368 30.33 -22.81 13.76
CA ALA A 368 30.74 -23.27 15.10
C ALA A 368 30.92 -22.13 16.11
N ASN A 369 31.20 -20.90 15.64
CA ASN A 369 31.43 -19.71 16.47
C ASN A 369 30.32 -18.68 16.19
N SER A 370 29.08 -19.05 16.49
CA SER A 370 27.91 -18.19 16.28
C SER A 370 27.70 -17.22 17.45
N ILE A 371 26.98 -16.12 17.18
CA ILE A 371 26.51 -15.19 18.21
C ILE A 371 25.00 -15.31 18.33
N VAL A 372 24.49 -15.52 19.54
CA VAL A 372 23.05 -15.55 19.82
C VAL A 372 22.70 -14.44 20.81
N ILE A 373 21.76 -13.58 20.46
CA ILE A 373 21.23 -12.53 21.35
C ILE A 373 19.79 -12.88 21.73
N ASN A 374 19.59 -13.22 23.00
CA ASN A 374 18.29 -13.51 23.59
C ASN A 374 17.68 -12.22 24.16
N GLY A 375 16.75 -11.64 23.41
CA GLY A 375 16.15 -10.33 23.70
C GLY A 375 15.19 -10.28 24.87
N ASN A 376 14.55 -11.39 25.22
CA ASN A 376 13.57 -11.51 26.32
C ASN A 376 12.47 -10.42 26.31
N GLY A 377 11.97 -10.08 25.13
CA GLY A 377 10.89 -9.11 24.92
C GLY A 377 11.30 -7.64 25.05
N ASN A 378 12.57 -7.34 25.31
CA ASN A 378 13.02 -5.96 25.46
C ASN A 378 12.87 -5.16 24.15
N THR A 379 12.65 -3.85 24.30
CA THR A 379 12.51 -2.93 23.17
C THR A 379 13.84 -2.29 22.81
N LEU A 380 14.21 -2.36 21.54
CA LEU A 380 15.25 -1.55 20.89
C LEU A 380 14.56 -0.56 19.93
N SER A 381 14.79 0.73 20.11
CA SER A 381 14.16 1.75 19.25
C SER A 381 15.09 2.92 18.97
N TYR A 382 14.99 3.46 17.76
CA TYR A 382 15.71 4.66 17.36
C TYR A 382 14.78 5.63 16.63
N THR A 383 14.73 6.88 17.10
CA THR A 383 14.02 7.97 16.42
C THR A 383 15.02 8.74 15.56
N SER A 384 14.93 8.57 14.25
CA SER A 384 15.81 9.22 13.27
C SER A 384 15.73 10.75 13.30
N PRO A 385 16.81 11.50 13.57
CA PRO A 385 16.80 12.95 13.56
C PRO A 385 17.00 13.58 12.17
N VAL A 386 17.59 12.86 11.21
CA VAL A 386 17.93 13.35 9.86
C VAL A 386 17.72 12.28 8.79
N SER A 387 17.54 12.69 7.52
CA SER A 387 17.15 11.78 6.44
C SER A 387 18.20 10.70 6.09
N THR A 388 19.46 10.91 6.45
CA THR A 388 20.57 9.97 6.17
C THR A 388 20.77 8.90 7.24
N ASP A 389 20.05 8.97 8.36
CA ASP A 389 20.26 8.10 9.51
C ASP A 389 18.95 7.55 10.08
N ARG A 390 18.46 6.46 9.48
CA ARG A 390 17.12 5.91 9.75
C ARG A 390 17.06 4.46 10.19
N VAL A 391 18.20 3.84 10.52
CA VAL A 391 18.28 2.40 10.81
C VAL A 391 18.35 2.19 12.33
N THR A 392 17.50 1.33 12.89
CA THR A 392 17.55 0.97 14.33
C THR A 392 18.58 -0.13 14.59
N LEU A 393 18.48 -1.26 13.89
CA LEU A 393 19.46 -2.35 13.93
C LEU A 393 20.05 -2.60 12.55
N GLU A 394 21.36 -2.50 12.42
CA GLU A 394 22.11 -2.75 11.19
C GLU A 394 23.01 -3.99 11.33
N LEU A 395 22.91 -4.90 10.37
CA LEU A 395 23.83 -6.00 10.12
C LEU A 395 24.63 -5.68 8.85
N ASN A 396 25.86 -5.24 9.03
CA ASN A 396 26.73 -4.73 7.98
C ASN A 396 27.92 -5.68 7.78
N GLY A 397 27.77 -6.65 6.87
CA GLY A 397 28.74 -7.74 6.70
C GLY A 397 28.75 -8.76 7.85
N THR A 398 27.81 -8.67 8.79
CA THR A 398 27.67 -9.61 9.91
C THR A 398 27.29 -11.00 9.43
N LYS A 399 27.90 -12.04 10.02
CA LYS A 399 27.58 -13.43 9.70
C LYS A 399 27.37 -14.27 10.95
N TYR A 400 26.56 -15.32 10.84
CA TYR A 400 26.30 -16.30 11.90
C TYR A 400 25.77 -15.68 13.21
N MET A 401 24.97 -14.63 13.10
CA MET A 401 24.28 -14.00 14.23
C MET A 401 22.80 -14.38 14.28
N THR A 402 22.30 -14.78 15.45
CA THR A 402 20.86 -14.95 15.72
C THR A 402 20.38 -13.86 16.66
N ILE A 403 19.36 -13.11 16.23
CA ILE A 403 18.59 -12.18 17.06
C ILE A 403 17.25 -12.84 17.39
N ASP A 404 16.96 -12.99 18.67
CA ASP A 404 15.78 -13.71 19.14
C ASP A 404 14.96 -12.86 20.12
N SER A 405 13.64 -12.83 19.95
CA SER A 405 12.71 -12.31 20.95
C SER A 405 12.95 -10.85 21.37
N LEU A 406 13.28 -9.97 20.43
CA LEU A 406 13.31 -8.51 20.64
C LEU A 406 12.08 -7.82 20.06
N THR A 407 11.72 -6.67 20.63
CA THR A 407 10.86 -5.69 19.96
C THR A 407 11.75 -4.62 19.32
N ILE A 408 11.82 -4.55 18.00
CA ILE A 408 12.68 -3.59 17.27
C ILE A 408 11.79 -2.57 16.56
N ARG A 409 11.96 -1.29 16.85
CA ARG A 409 11.02 -0.25 16.46
C ARG A 409 11.65 0.97 15.79
N SER A 410 11.09 1.35 14.65
CA SER A 410 11.43 2.57 13.89
C SER A 410 10.18 3.35 13.46
N ASP A 411 9.11 3.30 14.27
CA ASP A 411 7.79 3.85 13.94
C ASP A 411 7.58 5.31 14.42
N SER A 412 8.50 5.82 15.25
CA SER A 412 8.54 7.22 15.68
C SER A 412 9.48 8.04 14.79
N GLY A 413 9.00 9.20 14.30
CA GLY A 413 9.80 10.13 13.49
C GLY A 413 9.27 10.30 12.06
N ALA A 414 10.14 10.76 11.16
CA ALA A 414 9.80 11.01 9.74
C ALA A 414 10.26 9.89 8.78
N GLN A 415 11.18 9.03 9.21
CA GLN A 415 11.68 7.86 8.47
C GLN A 415 12.19 6.77 9.41
N GLY A 416 12.26 5.52 8.94
CA GLY A 416 12.72 4.42 9.79
C GLY A 416 12.77 3.04 9.12
N PHE A 417 13.93 2.39 9.18
CA PHE A 417 14.12 0.95 8.94
C PHE A 417 14.39 0.28 10.29
N SER A 418 13.58 -0.71 10.66
CA SER A 418 13.78 -1.39 11.95
C SER A 418 15.00 -2.29 11.90
N VAL A 419 15.18 -3.06 10.82
CA VAL A 419 16.37 -3.90 10.58
C VAL A 419 16.91 -3.67 9.17
N LEU A 420 18.23 -3.53 9.02
CA LEU A 420 18.92 -3.45 7.72
C LEU A 420 20.01 -4.52 7.59
N PHE A 421 19.96 -5.28 6.51
CA PHE A 421 21.00 -6.20 6.04
C PHE A 421 21.73 -5.58 4.85
N ARG A 422 23.07 -5.53 4.91
CA ARG A 422 23.89 -5.01 3.81
C ARG A 422 25.30 -5.58 3.80
N ASN A 423 26.01 -5.35 2.69
CA ASN A 423 27.44 -5.63 2.53
C ASN A 423 27.84 -7.09 2.85
N GLY A 424 27.05 -8.06 2.41
CA GLY A 424 27.32 -9.49 2.58
C GLY A 424 26.96 -10.00 3.97
N ALA A 425 25.87 -9.49 4.55
CA ALA A 425 25.34 -9.98 5.82
C ALA A 425 24.67 -11.35 5.61
N ASP A 426 25.48 -12.40 5.55
CA ASP A 426 25.04 -13.77 5.21
C ASP A 426 24.83 -14.64 6.47
N TRP A 427 23.98 -15.66 6.37
CA TRP A 427 23.82 -16.69 7.42
C TRP A 427 23.35 -16.18 8.80
N ASN A 428 22.59 -15.10 8.82
CA ASN A 428 22.00 -14.59 10.06
C ASN A 428 20.54 -15.05 10.21
N VAL A 429 20.05 -14.99 11.46
CA VAL A 429 18.68 -15.36 11.79
C VAL A 429 18.01 -14.26 12.60
N ILE A 430 16.80 -13.85 12.18
CA ILE A 430 15.90 -13.02 12.98
C ILE A 430 14.68 -13.87 13.31
N ARG A 431 14.47 -14.17 14.60
CA ARG A 431 13.38 -15.05 15.01
C ARG A 431 12.60 -14.54 16.21
N ARG A 432 11.29 -14.85 16.25
CA ARG A 432 10.40 -14.54 17.39
C ARG A 432 10.40 -13.05 17.80
N CYS A 433 10.80 -12.15 16.90
CA CYS A 433 10.87 -10.73 17.17
C CYS A 433 9.56 -10.03 16.77
N SER A 434 9.29 -8.89 17.42
CA SER A 434 8.28 -7.92 16.99
C SER A 434 8.97 -6.75 16.29
N ILE A 435 8.85 -6.66 14.97
CA ILE A 435 9.46 -5.62 14.13
C ILE A 435 8.40 -4.60 13.77
N ILE A 436 8.53 -3.36 14.25
CA ILE A 436 7.47 -2.36 14.17
C ILE A 436 7.96 -1.12 13.43
N SER A 437 7.33 -0.86 12.29
CA SER A 437 7.49 0.33 11.48
C SER A 437 6.19 1.16 11.49
N ASN A 438 6.19 2.32 10.83
CA ASN A 438 5.09 3.26 10.91
C ASN A 438 3.83 2.75 10.16
N THR A 439 2.68 2.76 10.81
CA THR A 439 1.41 2.21 10.27
C THR A 439 0.56 3.23 9.50
N THR A 440 0.91 4.52 9.53
CA THR A 440 0.13 5.60 8.89
C THR A 440 0.84 6.20 7.69
N SER A 441 2.17 6.18 7.67
CA SER A 441 3.00 6.78 6.62
C SER A 441 2.86 6.05 5.29
N THR A 442 2.69 6.83 4.23
CA THR A 442 2.62 6.36 2.84
C THR A 442 3.96 6.47 2.11
N SER A 443 5.06 6.76 2.83
CA SER A 443 6.36 7.09 2.26
C SER A 443 7.30 5.88 2.20
N THR A 444 8.03 5.73 1.08
CA THR A 444 9.03 4.65 0.82
C THR A 444 10.21 4.64 1.79
N VAL A 445 10.32 5.66 2.65
CA VAL A 445 11.37 5.80 3.67
C VAL A 445 11.16 4.92 4.90
N TYR A 446 10.08 4.11 4.92
CA TYR A 446 9.76 3.18 5.99
C TYR A 446 9.78 1.72 5.54
N ALA A 447 10.50 0.88 6.29
CA ALA A 447 10.50 -0.56 6.13
C ALA A 447 10.58 -1.26 7.49
N GLY A 448 10.02 -2.46 7.61
CA GLY A 448 10.28 -3.35 8.76
C GLY A 448 11.70 -3.92 8.67
N ILE A 449 11.91 -4.84 7.73
CA ILE A 449 13.22 -5.46 7.46
C ILE A 449 13.63 -5.13 6.03
N ALA A 450 14.85 -4.62 5.84
CA ALA A 450 15.37 -4.30 4.51
C ALA A 450 16.69 -5.03 4.24
N PHE A 451 16.80 -5.71 3.10
CA PHE A 451 18.08 -6.13 2.53
C PHE A 451 18.45 -5.14 1.43
N SER A 452 19.30 -4.18 1.76
CA SER A 452 19.57 -3.05 0.88
C SER A 452 20.97 -2.47 1.03
N ASN A 453 21.59 -2.09 -0.09
CA ASN A 453 22.94 -1.51 -0.08
C ASN A 453 22.95 -0.01 0.30
N SER A 454 21.82 0.51 0.78
CA SER A 454 21.65 1.90 1.16
C SER A 454 21.06 2.01 2.55
N THR A 455 21.52 3.00 3.31
CA THR A 455 20.90 3.39 4.58
C THR A 455 19.69 4.29 4.39
N THR A 456 19.39 4.72 3.16
CA THR A 456 18.33 5.70 2.86
C THR A 456 17.27 5.20 1.86
N SER A 457 17.45 4.00 1.30
CA SER A 457 16.50 3.35 0.40
C SER A 457 16.37 1.90 0.82
N ALA A 458 15.14 1.38 0.89
CA ALA A 458 14.89 -0.01 1.25
C ALA A 458 15.09 -0.98 0.06
N ILE A 459 15.33 -0.46 -1.15
CA ILE A 459 15.34 -1.26 -2.39
C ILE A 459 16.60 -1.10 -3.23
N SER A 460 17.69 -0.55 -2.68
CA SER A 460 18.97 -0.44 -3.38
C SER A 460 19.64 -1.80 -3.58
N SER A 461 19.94 -2.13 -4.83
CA SER A 461 20.68 -3.33 -5.22
C SER A 461 22.11 -3.34 -4.71
N GLY A 462 22.59 -4.52 -4.33
CA GLY A 462 23.96 -4.80 -3.93
C GLY A 462 24.08 -6.20 -3.33
N PRO A 463 25.29 -6.61 -2.90
CA PRO A 463 25.48 -7.86 -2.18
C PRO A 463 24.93 -7.71 -0.76
N ASN A 464 23.61 -7.77 -0.58
CA ASN A 464 22.98 -7.38 0.69
C ASN A 464 23.02 -8.50 1.74
N GLY A 465 22.85 -9.75 1.32
CA GLY A 465 22.96 -10.93 2.18
C GLY A 465 22.33 -12.18 1.54
N ASN A 466 22.92 -13.33 1.82
CA ASN A 466 22.51 -14.66 1.34
C ASN A 466 22.31 -15.63 2.51
N ASN A 467 21.45 -16.63 2.32
CA ASN A 467 21.21 -17.69 3.29
C ASN A 467 20.76 -17.20 4.68
N ASN A 468 20.03 -16.09 4.73
CA ASN A 468 19.45 -15.55 5.97
C ASN A 468 18.07 -16.15 6.23
N LEU A 469 17.70 -16.30 7.50
CA LEU A 469 16.42 -16.83 7.94
C LEU A 469 15.64 -15.78 8.74
N ILE A 470 14.45 -15.43 8.27
CA ILE A 470 13.49 -14.57 8.95
C ILE A 470 12.31 -15.45 9.35
N GLU A 471 12.20 -15.84 10.62
CA GLU A 471 11.19 -16.83 11.06
C GLU A 471 10.36 -16.45 12.29
N ASN A 472 9.08 -16.81 12.30
CA ASN A 472 8.21 -16.67 13.47
C ASN A 472 8.16 -15.23 14.05
N ASN A 473 8.35 -14.20 13.22
CA ASN A 473 8.31 -12.80 13.65
C ASN A 473 6.91 -12.21 13.44
N VAL A 474 6.61 -11.14 14.18
CA VAL A 474 5.48 -10.25 13.91
C VAL A 474 6.03 -8.95 13.34
N ILE A 475 5.66 -8.61 12.10
CA ILE A 475 6.14 -7.45 11.36
C ILE A 475 4.95 -6.54 11.09
N ILE A 476 4.98 -5.32 11.61
CA ILE A 476 3.85 -4.39 11.60
C ILE A 476 4.26 -3.09 10.91
N GLY A 477 3.42 -2.59 10.00
CA GLY A 477 3.60 -1.27 9.40
C GLY A 477 4.63 -1.21 8.27
N GLY A 478 5.06 0.01 7.95
CA GLY A 478 6.03 0.31 6.90
C GLY A 478 5.39 0.54 5.54
N TYR A 479 6.15 1.14 4.60
CA TYR A 479 5.78 1.08 3.18
C TYR A 479 6.00 -0.33 2.64
N TYR A 480 7.11 -0.92 3.09
CA TYR A 480 7.53 -2.29 2.89
C TYR A 480 7.51 -3.03 4.23
N GLY A 481 6.89 -4.21 4.31
CA GLY A 481 7.08 -5.11 5.45
C GLY A 481 8.51 -5.66 5.44
N ILE A 482 8.84 -6.42 4.39
CA ILE A 482 10.18 -6.97 4.13
C ILE A 482 10.61 -6.62 2.70
N THR A 483 11.85 -6.15 2.52
CA THR A 483 12.51 -6.10 1.19
C THR A 483 13.68 -7.07 1.12
N ASN A 484 13.80 -7.81 0.02
CA ASN A 484 14.92 -8.70 -0.30
C ASN A 484 15.46 -8.40 -1.70
N VAL A 485 16.57 -7.65 -1.80
CA VAL A 485 17.10 -7.18 -3.08
C VAL A 485 18.49 -7.75 -3.33
N GLY A 486 18.66 -8.48 -4.44
CA GLY A 486 19.96 -8.96 -4.92
C GLY A 486 20.74 -7.92 -5.73
N GLN A 487 21.99 -8.22 -6.05
CA GLN A 487 22.91 -7.27 -6.68
C GLN A 487 22.53 -6.94 -8.13
N SER A 488 22.21 -7.93 -8.94
CA SER A 488 21.78 -7.74 -10.34
C SER A 488 21.10 -9.00 -10.88
N SER A 489 20.56 -8.94 -12.09
CA SER A 489 19.96 -10.11 -12.77
C SER A 489 20.97 -11.24 -13.05
N ALA A 490 22.28 -10.92 -13.05
CA ALA A 490 23.38 -11.88 -13.23
C ALA A 490 24.02 -12.32 -11.89
N ALA A 491 23.97 -11.48 -10.86
CA ALA A 491 24.45 -11.75 -9.51
C ALA A 491 23.29 -11.64 -8.52
N ARG A 492 22.50 -12.72 -8.43
CA ARG A 492 21.27 -12.78 -7.64
C ARG A 492 21.60 -13.13 -6.18
N ALA A 493 20.75 -12.66 -5.26
CA ALA A 493 20.82 -13.12 -3.87
C ALA A 493 20.28 -14.55 -3.78
N GLN A 494 20.89 -15.40 -2.95
CA GLN A 494 20.59 -16.82 -2.90
C GLN A 494 20.16 -17.29 -1.51
N GLY A 495 19.19 -18.20 -1.47
CA GLY A 495 18.94 -19.08 -0.31
C GLY A 495 18.34 -18.40 0.92
N ASN A 496 17.90 -17.14 0.81
CA ASN A 496 17.19 -16.46 1.89
C ASN A 496 15.83 -17.14 2.14
N LYS A 497 15.35 -17.08 3.39
CA LYS A 497 14.11 -17.74 3.82
C LYS A 497 13.26 -16.82 4.68
N ILE A 498 11.97 -16.71 4.36
CA ILE A 498 10.96 -15.94 5.11
C ILE A 498 9.85 -16.91 5.49
N ILE A 499 9.85 -17.36 6.74
CA ILE A 499 9.09 -18.54 7.19
C ILE A 499 8.17 -18.21 8.37
N ASN A 500 6.89 -18.56 8.30
CA ASN A 500 5.95 -18.49 9.43
C ASN A 500 5.88 -17.11 10.12
N ASN A 501 6.05 -16.01 9.38
CA ASN A 501 5.90 -14.66 9.94
C ASN A 501 4.47 -14.16 9.81
N VAL A 502 4.05 -13.30 10.74
CA VAL A 502 2.83 -12.48 10.61
C VAL A 502 3.25 -11.10 10.11
N ILE A 503 2.84 -10.73 8.90
CA ILE A 503 3.19 -9.45 8.25
C ILE A 503 1.90 -8.67 8.04
N ARG A 504 1.71 -7.60 8.82
CA ARG A 504 0.46 -6.84 8.81
C ARG A 504 0.61 -5.33 8.75
N ASP A 505 -0.43 -4.69 8.23
CA ASP A 505 -0.62 -3.24 8.25
C ASP A 505 0.48 -2.43 7.52
N PHE A 506 1.15 -3.02 6.53
CA PHE A 506 2.06 -2.32 5.61
C PHE A 506 1.28 -1.44 4.61
N TYR A 507 1.93 -0.47 3.95
CA TYR A 507 1.24 0.44 3.02
C TYR A 507 1.05 -0.17 1.64
N LEU A 508 2.12 -0.67 1.01
CA LEU A 508 2.09 -1.08 -0.39
C LEU A 508 2.61 -2.51 -0.60
N TYR A 509 3.74 -2.88 0.00
CA TYR A 509 4.37 -4.19 -0.20
C TYR A 509 4.51 -4.94 1.12
N GLY A 510 3.92 -6.14 1.23
CA GLY A 510 4.15 -7.03 2.37
C GLY A 510 5.55 -7.60 2.30
N ILE A 511 5.83 -8.33 1.22
CA ILE A 511 7.14 -8.83 0.86
C ILE A 511 7.51 -8.35 -0.55
N TYR A 512 8.64 -7.70 -0.68
CA TYR A 512 9.19 -7.19 -1.94
C TYR A 512 10.53 -7.86 -2.24
N GLY A 513 10.68 -8.45 -3.43
CA GLY A 513 11.89 -9.14 -3.86
C GLY A 513 12.38 -8.67 -5.23
N LEU A 514 13.70 -8.60 -5.42
CA LEU A 514 14.35 -8.46 -6.73
C LEU A 514 15.57 -9.37 -6.86
N ASN A 515 15.81 -9.96 -8.04
CA ASN A 515 17.01 -10.74 -8.37
C ASN A 515 17.30 -11.85 -7.34
N GLN A 516 16.45 -12.87 -7.28
CA GLN A 516 16.47 -13.89 -6.22
C GLN A 516 16.64 -15.31 -6.79
N ASP A 517 17.57 -16.10 -6.27
CA ASP A 517 17.64 -17.53 -6.51
C ASP A 517 17.38 -18.32 -5.21
N ASP A 518 16.69 -19.46 -5.33
CA ASP A 518 16.38 -20.36 -4.20
C ASP A 518 15.73 -19.65 -2.99
N TRP A 519 14.94 -18.60 -3.24
CA TRP A 519 14.24 -17.83 -2.20
C TRP A 519 12.99 -18.55 -1.74
N GLU A 520 12.87 -18.78 -0.44
CA GLU A 520 11.76 -19.51 0.17
C GLU A 520 10.86 -18.57 0.97
N ILE A 521 9.58 -18.52 0.62
CA ILE A 521 8.53 -17.76 1.31
C ILE A 521 7.46 -18.78 1.72
N PHE A 522 7.52 -19.23 2.96
CA PHE A 522 6.74 -20.36 3.44
C PHE A 522 5.88 -20.00 4.64
N GLY A 523 4.59 -20.36 4.65
CA GLY A 523 3.78 -20.34 5.86
C GLY A 523 3.48 -18.96 6.47
N ASN A 524 3.72 -17.86 5.73
CA ASN A 524 3.51 -16.52 6.26
C ASN A 524 2.02 -16.13 6.21
N ASP A 525 1.59 -15.33 7.19
CA ASP A 525 0.28 -14.69 7.24
C ASP A 525 0.43 -13.21 6.87
N ILE A 526 -0.21 -12.77 5.77
CA ILE A 526 -0.03 -11.44 5.19
C ILE A 526 -1.39 -10.73 5.08
N SER A 527 -1.56 -9.61 5.79
CA SER A 527 -2.84 -8.88 5.85
C SER A 527 -2.70 -7.37 6.15
N ARG A 528 -3.80 -6.60 6.11
CA ARG A 528 -3.89 -5.19 6.55
C ARG A 528 -5.19 -4.94 7.33
N PRO A 529 -5.38 -5.61 8.48
CA PRO A 529 -6.64 -5.56 9.22
C PRO A 529 -6.98 -4.16 9.76
N THR A 530 -5.99 -3.34 10.13
CA THR A 530 -6.20 -2.08 10.88
C THR A 530 -5.65 -0.83 10.19
N ARG A 531 -5.32 -0.94 8.89
CA ARG A 531 -4.76 0.18 8.15
C ARG A 531 -5.86 0.93 7.38
N SER A 532 -6.15 2.16 7.80
CA SER A 532 -7.17 3.01 7.19
C SER A 532 -6.73 3.67 5.88
N THR A 533 -5.49 4.14 5.80
CA THR A 533 -4.91 4.73 4.57
C THR A 533 -4.23 3.65 3.74
N VAL A 534 -4.88 3.24 2.66
CA VAL A 534 -4.45 2.15 1.77
C VAL A 534 -4.29 2.60 0.32
N SER A 535 -3.46 1.86 -0.41
CA SER A 535 -3.28 1.94 -1.87
C SER A 535 -3.22 0.51 -2.42
N THR A 536 -2.63 0.32 -3.60
CA THR A 536 -2.40 -1.01 -4.21
C THR A 536 -1.82 -1.99 -3.20
N PHE A 537 -2.42 -3.17 -3.12
CA PHE A 537 -1.91 -4.27 -2.30
C PHE A 537 -0.96 -5.13 -3.12
N TYR A 538 0.30 -5.23 -2.69
CA TYR A 538 1.18 -6.30 -3.12
C TYR A 538 1.50 -7.17 -1.90
N GLY A 539 0.92 -8.37 -1.83
CA GLY A 539 1.20 -9.31 -0.75
C GLY A 539 2.65 -9.80 -0.85
N ILE A 540 2.94 -10.49 -1.96
CA ILE A 540 4.26 -10.96 -2.34
C ILE A 540 4.57 -10.47 -3.75
N TYR A 541 5.59 -9.64 -3.89
CA TYR A 541 6.08 -9.14 -5.16
C TYR A 541 7.50 -9.65 -5.42
N LEU A 542 7.73 -10.28 -6.57
CA LEU A 542 9.05 -10.58 -7.10
C LEU A 542 9.21 -9.91 -8.46
N GLY A 543 10.11 -8.94 -8.56
CA GLY A 543 10.47 -8.30 -9.82
C GLY A 543 11.83 -8.76 -10.33
N THR A 544 12.02 -8.75 -11.63
CA THR A 544 13.31 -8.86 -12.33
C THR A 544 14.17 -10.04 -11.88
N SER A 545 14.14 -11.11 -12.67
CA SER A 545 14.97 -12.32 -12.55
C SER A 545 14.81 -13.12 -11.25
N GLY A 546 14.68 -14.44 -11.39
CA GLY A 546 14.81 -15.35 -10.26
C GLY A 546 14.48 -16.79 -10.60
N SER A 547 15.21 -17.73 -10.02
CA SER A 547 15.11 -19.17 -10.28
C SER A 547 15.03 -19.96 -8.97
N GLY A 548 14.29 -21.07 -8.94
CA GLY A 548 14.15 -21.88 -7.73
C GLY A 548 13.37 -21.21 -6.60
N VAL A 549 12.63 -20.13 -6.89
CA VAL A 549 11.82 -19.43 -5.89
C VAL A 549 10.63 -20.28 -5.50
N LYS A 550 10.39 -20.42 -4.20
CA LYS A 550 9.30 -21.22 -3.61
C LYS A 550 8.39 -20.33 -2.79
N VAL A 551 7.14 -20.17 -3.21
CA VAL A 551 6.08 -19.45 -2.47
C VAL A 551 5.04 -20.48 -2.03
N PHE A 552 5.15 -20.95 -0.79
CA PHE A 552 4.44 -22.13 -0.27
C PHE A 552 3.59 -21.81 0.96
N ASN A 553 2.39 -22.38 1.08
CA ASN A 553 1.61 -22.40 2.31
C ASN A 553 1.33 -21.01 2.94
N ASN A 554 1.38 -19.92 2.17
CA ASN A 554 1.12 -18.58 2.72
C ASN A 554 -0.39 -18.30 2.76
N ARG A 555 -0.85 -17.62 3.82
CA ARG A 555 -2.19 -17.03 3.92
C ARG A 555 -2.12 -15.57 3.54
N ILE A 556 -2.88 -15.16 2.53
CA ILE A 556 -2.95 -13.76 2.11
C ILE A 556 -4.41 -13.33 2.14
N HIS A 557 -4.76 -12.49 3.12
CA HIS A 557 -6.15 -12.17 3.43
C HIS A 557 -6.31 -10.76 3.98
N ASN A 558 -7.57 -10.33 4.14
CA ASN A 558 -7.95 -9.07 4.77
C ASN A 558 -7.05 -7.90 4.31
N ALA A 559 -7.01 -7.66 3.00
CA ALA A 559 -6.06 -6.74 2.41
C ALA A 559 -6.34 -5.27 2.73
N HIS A 560 -7.44 -4.92 3.42
CA HIS A 560 -7.84 -3.55 3.76
C HIS A 560 -9.05 -3.51 4.71
N GLY A 561 -8.93 -4.15 5.88
CA GLY A 561 -10.06 -4.37 6.81
C GLY A 561 -10.77 -3.10 7.29
N ASP A 562 -10.03 -2.00 7.48
CA ASP A 562 -10.58 -0.71 7.90
C ASP A 562 -11.17 0.14 6.76
N ASN A 563 -11.09 -0.32 5.49
CA ASN A 563 -11.63 0.40 4.33
C ASN A 563 -12.20 -0.57 3.26
N PRO A 564 -13.13 -1.47 3.63
CA PRO A 564 -13.66 -2.48 2.73
C PRO A 564 -14.34 -1.84 1.51
N TYR A 565 -14.32 -2.54 0.37
CA TYR A 565 -15.01 -2.15 -0.88
C TYR A 565 -14.55 -0.85 -1.55
N SER A 566 -13.33 -0.37 -1.27
CA SER A 566 -12.76 0.79 -1.98
C SER A 566 -12.65 0.56 -3.51
N MET A 567 -13.14 1.52 -4.30
CA MET A 567 -13.10 1.47 -5.78
C MET A 567 -11.72 1.76 -6.38
N SER A 568 -10.87 2.54 -5.70
CA SER A 568 -9.51 2.88 -6.17
C SER A 568 -8.47 1.82 -5.82
N PHE A 569 -8.89 0.70 -5.24
CA PHE A 569 -8.02 -0.31 -4.69
C PHE A 569 -7.69 -1.42 -5.70
N THR A 570 -6.41 -1.61 -6.01
CA THR A 570 -5.96 -2.76 -6.81
C THR A 570 -5.27 -3.79 -5.91
N SER A 571 -5.59 -5.08 -6.10
CA SER A 571 -4.98 -6.18 -5.35
C SER A 571 -4.15 -7.10 -6.21
N TYR A 572 -2.92 -7.37 -5.76
CA TYR A 572 -1.98 -8.36 -6.25
C TYR A 572 -1.45 -9.20 -5.07
N PRO A 573 -2.18 -10.22 -4.58
CA PRO A 573 -1.71 -11.09 -3.51
C PRO A 573 -0.34 -11.71 -3.84
N ILE A 574 -0.17 -12.27 -5.04
CA ILE A 574 1.13 -12.77 -5.54
C ILE A 574 1.39 -12.20 -6.93
N PHE A 575 2.53 -11.54 -7.12
CA PHE A 575 2.93 -10.97 -8.40
C PHE A 575 4.40 -11.24 -8.72
N PHE A 576 4.65 -11.99 -9.80
CA PHE A 576 5.95 -12.15 -10.41
C PHE A 576 6.05 -11.35 -11.71
N SER A 577 7.03 -10.44 -11.78
CA SER A 577 7.28 -9.56 -12.91
C SER A 577 8.66 -9.82 -13.49
N ALA A 578 8.73 -10.47 -14.66
CA ALA A 578 9.96 -10.84 -15.35
C ALA A 578 10.90 -11.73 -14.52
N ALA A 579 10.33 -12.64 -13.72
CA ALA A 579 11.05 -13.63 -12.92
C ALA A 579 10.93 -15.03 -13.56
N ALA A 580 11.89 -15.36 -14.44
CA ALA A 580 11.96 -16.64 -15.12
C ALA A 580 12.88 -17.62 -14.38
N GLY A 581 12.33 -18.79 -14.05
CA GLY A 581 13.10 -19.95 -13.60
C GLY A 581 13.72 -20.70 -14.78
N THR A 582 14.30 -21.85 -14.48
CA THR A 582 14.87 -22.77 -15.48
C THR A 582 14.20 -24.15 -15.38
N ASP A 583 14.43 -25.02 -16.35
CA ASP A 583 13.85 -26.36 -16.35
C ASP A 583 14.32 -27.21 -15.17
N THR A 584 15.59 -27.06 -14.77
CA THR A 584 16.17 -27.77 -13.62
C THR A 584 15.96 -27.06 -12.29
N ASN A 585 15.63 -25.76 -12.30
CA ASN A 585 15.34 -24.99 -11.10
C ASN A 585 14.11 -24.07 -11.29
N PRO A 586 12.91 -24.66 -11.42
CA PRO A 586 11.69 -23.91 -11.70
C PRO A 586 11.27 -23.05 -10.50
N ASN A 587 10.55 -21.96 -10.78
CA ASN A 587 9.84 -21.23 -9.73
C ASN A 587 8.53 -21.95 -9.42
N ILE A 588 8.14 -22.04 -8.15
CA ILE A 588 6.94 -22.76 -7.73
C ILE A 588 6.12 -21.90 -6.76
N ILE A 589 4.87 -21.65 -7.13
CA ILE A 589 3.85 -20.99 -6.31
C ILE A 589 2.83 -22.07 -5.96
N ALA A 590 2.84 -22.56 -4.73
CA ALA A 590 2.00 -23.69 -4.34
C ALA A 590 1.36 -23.60 -2.95
N ASN A 591 0.24 -24.29 -2.76
CA ASN A 591 -0.47 -24.37 -1.47
C ASN A 591 -0.77 -23.00 -0.85
N ASN A 592 -0.84 -21.90 -1.61
CA ASN A 592 -1.20 -20.60 -1.02
C ASN A 592 -2.72 -20.49 -0.89
N LEU A 593 -3.17 -19.92 0.23
CA LEU A 593 -4.57 -19.65 0.52
C LEU A 593 -4.82 -18.14 0.44
N ILE A 594 -5.56 -17.71 -0.59
CA ILE A 594 -5.89 -16.30 -0.85
C ILE A 594 -7.39 -16.13 -0.68
N TYR A 595 -7.84 -15.36 0.32
CA TYR A 595 -9.25 -15.23 0.70
C TYR A 595 -9.52 -13.90 1.42
N ASP A 596 -10.79 -13.55 1.66
CA ASP A 596 -11.18 -12.34 2.40
C ASP A 596 -10.54 -11.04 1.86
N ILE A 597 -10.47 -10.89 0.53
CA ILE A 597 -10.00 -9.67 -0.13
C ILE A 597 -11.21 -8.95 -0.74
N GLN A 598 -11.82 -8.06 0.05
CA GLN A 598 -13.11 -7.46 -0.23
C GLN A 598 -13.00 -6.11 -0.99
N THR A 599 -12.62 -6.11 -2.28
CA THR A 599 -12.41 -4.87 -3.08
C THR A 599 -13.47 -4.61 -4.15
N ASN A 600 -13.75 -3.33 -4.44
CA ASN A 600 -14.51 -2.90 -5.62
C ASN A 600 -13.61 -2.51 -6.81
N GLY A 601 -12.30 -2.39 -6.58
CA GLY A 601 -11.31 -2.17 -7.62
C GLY A 601 -10.79 -3.48 -8.24
N ILE A 602 -9.63 -3.41 -8.89
CA ILE A 602 -9.07 -4.54 -9.64
C ILE A 602 -8.54 -5.63 -8.68
N PHE A 603 -8.76 -6.91 -9.03
CA PHE A 603 -8.18 -8.04 -8.30
C PHE A 603 -7.49 -9.01 -9.26
N TYR A 604 -6.21 -9.29 -9.01
CA TYR A 604 -5.46 -10.37 -9.64
C TYR A 604 -4.84 -11.27 -8.58
N GLY A 605 -5.40 -12.48 -8.38
CA GLY A 605 -4.98 -13.39 -7.31
C GLY A 605 -3.51 -13.80 -7.43
N ILE A 606 -3.17 -14.47 -8.54
CA ILE A 606 -1.79 -14.75 -8.94
C ILE A 606 -1.53 -14.09 -10.28
N TYR A 607 -0.57 -13.17 -10.33
CA TYR A 607 -0.22 -12.42 -11.51
C TYR A 607 1.21 -12.72 -11.97
N LEU A 608 1.36 -13.20 -13.20
CA LEU A 608 2.64 -13.32 -13.90
C LEU A 608 2.68 -12.30 -15.04
N SER A 609 3.74 -11.50 -15.12
CA SER A 609 3.95 -10.54 -16.20
C SER A 609 5.40 -10.56 -16.70
N GLY A 610 5.64 -10.25 -17.97
CA GLY A 610 6.96 -10.29 -18.58
C GLY A 610 7.46 -11.71 -18.86
N ALA A 611 8.78 -11.94 -18.80
CA ALA A 611 9.38 -13.26 -18.99
C ALA A 611 9.33 -14.07 -17.67
N THR A 612 8.43 -15.04 -17.59
CA THR A 612 8.17 -15.85 -16.37
C THR A 612 8.29 -17.35 -16.63
N ASN A 613 9.16 -17.73 -17.57
CA ASN A 613 9.37 -19.12 -17.98
C ASN A 613 9.64 -20.04 -16.80
N HIS A 614 9.22 -21.31 -16.94
CA HIS A 614 9.39 -22.35 -15.92
C HIS A 614 8.79 -22.01 -14.54
N THR A 615 7.72 -21.19 -14.50
CA THR A 615 6.94 -20.95 -13.28
C THR A 615 5.78 -21.93 -13.17
N LYS A 616 5.69 -22.64 -12.05
CA LYS A 616 4.67 -23.65 -11.75
C LYS A 616 3.69 -23.08 -10.73
N ILE A 617 2.40 -23.07 -11.05
CA ILE A 617 1.31 -22.61 -10.18
C ILE A 617 0.49 -23.84 -9.81
N PHE A 618 0.69 -24.38 -8.61
CA PHE A 618 0.12 -25.67 -8.19
C PHE A 618 -0.66 -25.61 -6.88
N HIS A 619 -1.79 -26.30 -6.76
CA HIS A 619 -2.44 -26.49 -5.44
C HIS A 619 -2.77 -25.20 -4.68
N ASN A 620 -2.96 -24.06 -5.34
CA ASN A 620 -3.38 -22.83 -4.66
C ASN A 620 -4.91 -22.79 -4.56
N THR A 621 -5.45 -22.34 -3.42
CA THR A 621 -6.88 -22.02 -3.26
C THR A 621 -7.03 -20.50 -3.32
N ILE A 622 -7.74 -20.00 -4.32
CA ILE A 622 -7.96 -18.57 -4.55
C ILE A 622 -9.46 -18.30 -4.48
N ILE A 623 -9.88 -17.51 -3.50
CA ILE A 623 -11.28 -17.19 -3.24
C ILE A 623 -11.47 -15.69 -3.40
N PHE A 624 -12.46 -15.32 -4.21
CA PHE A 624 -13.01 -13.99 -4.25
C PHE A 624 -14.52 -14.11 -4.03
N ASP A 625 -14.96 -13.85 -2.80
CA ASP A 625 -16.34 -14.02 -2.36
C ASP A 625 -16.86 -12.68 -1.80
N ALA A 626 -17.64 -11.97 -2.62
CA ALA A 626 -18.23 -10.68 -2.27
C ALA A 626 -19.62 -10.54 -2.92
N PRO A 627 -20.60 -11.41 -2.59
CA PRO A 627 -21.90 -11.46 -3.26
C PRO A 627 -22.75 -10.20 -3.03
N SER A 628 -22.50 -9.45 -1.95
CA SER A 628 -23.14 -8.16 -1.67
C SER A 628 -22.61 -6.99 -2.50
N ASN A 629 -21.57 -7.18 -3.31
CA ASN A 629 -20.93 -6.14 -4.11
C ASN A 629 -21.64 -5.91 -5.46
N THR A 630 -22.69 -5.10 -5.49
CA THR A 630 -23.59 -4.98 -6.65
C THR A 630 -23.13 -4.02 -7.77
N THR A 631 -22.03 -3.27 -7.61
CA THR A 631 -21.74 -2.10 -8.49
C THR A 631 -20.38 -2.12 -9.21
N SER A 632 -19.56 -3.15 -9.03
CA SER A 632 -18.17 -3.12 -9.53
C SER A 632 -18.03 -3.35 -11.04
N SER A 633 -17.53 -2.34 -11.77
CA SER A 633 -17.06 -2.45 -13.17
C SER A 633 -15.60 -2.89 -13.32
N SER A 634 -14.85 -3.02 -12.23
CA SER A 634 -13.44 -3.42 -12.24
C SER A 634 -13.23 -4.89 -12.59
N ALA A 635 -12.09 -5.22 -13.18
CA ALA A 635 -11.74 -6.59 -13.56
C ALA A 635 -11.34 -7.47 -12.36
N THR A 636 -11.71 -8.74 -12.42
CA THR A 636 -11.28 -9.81 -11.50
C THR A 636 -10.67 -10.94 -12.31
N ARG A 637 -9.42 -11.30 -12.01
CA ARG A 637 -8.74 -12.45 -12.64
C ARG A 637 -8.10 -13.30 -11.55
N MET A 638 -8.54 -14.55 -11.40
CA MET A 638 -8.03 -15.40 -10.30
C MET A 638 -6.56 -15.75 -10.54
N ILE A 639 -6.26 -16.23 -11.75
CA ILE A 639 -4.90 -16.44 -12.24
C ILE A 639 -4.73 -15.67 -13.55
N TRP A 640 -3.74 -14.78 -13.61
CA TRP A 640 -3.34 -14.06 -14.80
C TRP A 640 -1.91 -14.43 -15.19
N VAL A 641 -1.71 -15.01 -16.38
CA VAL A 641 -0.41 -15.08 -17.07
C VAL A 641 -0.33 -14.15 -18.29
N ALA A 642 0.57 -13.17 -18.23
CA ALA A 642 0.83 -12.17 -19.27
C ALA A 642 2.32 -12.11 -19.65
N GLY A 643 2.57 -11.51 -20.83
CA GLY A 643 3.93 -11.18 -21.27
C GLY A 643 4.55 -12.22 -22.21
N ALA A 644 5.88 -12.23 -22.24
CA ALA A 644 6.70 -13.01 -23.17
C ALA A 644 7.05 -14.39 -22.59
N VAL A 645 6.03 -15.20 -22.28
CA VAL A 645 6.23 -16.60 -21.91
C VAL A 645 6.61 -17.41 -23.14
N SER A 646 7.76 -18.07 -23.10
CA SER A 646 8.29 -18.91 -24.17
C SER A 646 8.56 -20.36 -23.78
N ALA A 647 8.50 -20.72 -22.48
CA ALA A 647 8.66 -22.10 -22.04
C ALA A 647 8.13 -22.38 -20.62
N GLY A 648 7.63 -23.61 -20.41
CA GLY A 648 7.64 -24.28 -19.11
C GLY A 648 6.68 -23.77 -18.02
N VAL A 649 5.77 -22.84 -18.32
CA VAL A 649 4.76 -22.39 -17.35
C VAL A 649 3.62 -23.41 -17.26
N GLU A 650 3.23 -23.75 -16.03
CA GLU A 650 2.21 -24.78 -15.78
C GLU A 650 1.23 -24.30 -14.70
N ILE A 651 -0.07 -24.51 -14.94
CA ILE A 651 -1.18 -24.16 -14.04
C ILE A 651 -1.97 -25.43 -13.76
N ARG A 652 -1.70 -26.11 -12.64
CA ARG A 652 -2.36 -27.39 -12.32
C ARG A 652 -2.86 -27.48 -10.90
N ASN A 653 -3.91 -28.25 -10.70
CA ASN A 653 -4.42 -28.57 -9.36
C ASN A 653 -4.75 -27.31 -8.53
N ASN A 654 -5.05 -26.16 -9.12
CA ASN A 654 -5.50 -25.00 -8.35
C ASN A 654 -7.02 -25.04 -8.18
N LEU A 655 -7.53 -24.42 -7.12
CA LEU A 655 -8.96 -24.23 -6.87
C LEU A 655 -9.25 -22.72 -6.92
N SER A 656 -10.11 -22.29 -7.84
CA SER A 656 -10.55 -20.89 -7.94
C SER A 656 -12.05 -20.78 -7.67
N TYR A 657 -12.44 -20.01 -6.66
CA TYR A 657 -13.82 -19.70 -6.30
C TYR A 657 -14.11 -18.22 -6.56
N LEU A 658 -15.07 -17.92 -7.45
CA LEU A 658 -15.41 -16.55 -7.83
C LEU A 658 -16.91 -16.28 -7.66
N SER A 659 -17.24 -15.37 -6.74
CA SER A 659 -18.57 -14.81 -6.53
C SER A 659 -18.46 -13.29 -6.37
N ARG A 660 -18.51 -12.56 -7.50
CA ARG A 660 -18.41 -11.09 -7.51
C ARG A 660 -19.42 -10.49 -8.50
N PRO A 661 -20.52 -9.86 -8.05
CA PRO A 661 -21.47 -9.25 -8.96
C PRO A 661 -20.86 -8.09 -9.75
N GLY A 662 -21.54 -7.68 -10.84
CA GLY A 662 -21.22 -6.48 -11.61
C GLY A 662 -20.71 -6.73 -13.04
N THR A 663 -20.36 -5.65 -13.73
CA THR A 663 -20.17 -5.64 -15.20
C THR A 663 -18.73 -5.81 -15.67
N GLY A 664 -17.74 -5.73 -14.79
CA GLY A 664 -16.33 -5.95 -15.16
C GLY A 664 -16.04 -7.40 -15.55
N ASP A 665 -14.86 -7.65 -16.12
CA ASP A 665 -14.39 -9.00 -16.41
C ASP A 665 -14.38 -9.88 -15.14
N ARG A 666 -14.85 -11.13 -15.26
CA ARG A 666 -14.91 -12.15 -14.19
C ARG A 666 -14.27 -13.45 -14.67
N ILE A 667 -12.93 -13.48 -14.66
CA ILE A 667 -12.16 -14.52 -15.37
C ILE A 667 -11.41 -15.40 -14.36
N LEU A 668 -11.57 -16.71 -14.47
CA LEU A 668 -10.92 -17.70 -13.62
C LEU A 668 -9.45 -17.85 -14.02
N THR A 669 -9.18 -18.10 -15.31
CA THR A 669 -7.82 -18.18 -15.86
C THR A 669 -7.69 -17.27 -17.07
N TYR A 670 -6.75 -16.31 -16.99
CA TYR A 670 -6.46 -15.33 -18.03
C TYR A 670 -5.05 -15.53 -18.60
N ILE A 671 -4.96 -15.89 -19.88
CA ILE A 671 -3.71 -16.06 -20.61
C ILE A 671 -3.70 -15.05 -21.77
N SER A 672 -2.84 -14.03 -21.70
CA SER A 672 -2.92 -12.91 -22.65
C SER A 672 -2.55 -13.30 -24.08
N ASN A 673 -1.61 -14.24 -24.26
CA ASN A 673 -1.08 -14.63 -25.57
C ASN A 673 -1.65 -15.99 -26.00
N ALA A 674 -2.34 -16.03 -27.14
CA ALA A 674 -2.95 -17.23 -27.69
C ALA A 674 -1.95 -18.39 -27.93
N THR A 675 -0.70 -18.07 -28.27
CA THR A 675 0.32 -19.07 -28.67
C THR A 675 1.37 -19.36 -27.59
N ALA A 676 1.24 -18.77 -26.39
CA ALA A 676 2.17 -19.05 -25.30
C ALA A 676 2.15 -20.56 -24.93
N PRO A 677 3.31 -21.21 -24.78
CA PRO A 677 3.40 -22.63 -24.45
C PRO A 677 3.18 -22.86 -22.95
N ILE A 678 1.93 -22.70 -22.52
CA ILE A 678 1.49 -22.87 -21.13
C ILE A 678 0.67 -24.16 -21.03
N SER A 679 0.96 -25.00 -20.04
CA SER A 679 0.10 -26.17 -19.74
C SER A 679 -0.91 -25.82 -18.67
N VAL A 680 -2.18 -26.17 -18.88
CA VAL A 680 -3.24 -26.03 -17.87
C VAL A 680 -3.87 -27.39 -17.67
N SER A 681 -4.15 -27.87 -16.47
CA SER A 681 -4.94 -29.10 -16.30
C SER A 681 -5.31 -29.36 -14.85
N ASN A 682 -6.32 -30.21 -14.62
CA ASN A 682 -6.69 -30.72 -13.30
C ASN A 682 -6.99 -29.62 -12.27
N ASN A 683 -7.41 -28.42 -12.70
CA ASN A 683 -7.83 -27.35 -11.79
C ASN A 683 -9.33 -27.51 -11.46
N ALA A 684 -9.74 -27.06 -10.29
CA ALA A 684 -11.15 -26.91 -9.92
C ALA A 684 -11.55 -25.43 -10.06
N TYR A 685 -12.65 -25.19 -10.77
CA TYR A 685 -13.19 -23.86 -10.99
C TYR A 685 -14.61 -23.77 -10.45
N PHE A 686 -14.92 -22.68 -9.75
CA PHE A 686 -16.28 -22.33 -9.41
C PHE A 686 -16.53 -20.86 -9.72
N LYS A 687 -17.64 -20.62 -10.41
CA LYS A 687 -18.16 -19.30 -10.71
C LYS A 687 -19.64 -19.33 -10.34
N ASP A 688 -19.98 -18.64 -9.26
CA ASP A 688 -21.29 -18.71 -8.62
C ASP A 688 -22.43 -18.37 -9.62
N PRO A 689 -23.30 -19.34 -9.97
CA PRO A 689 -24.36 -19.11 -10.95
C PRO A 689 -25.48 -18.21 -10.41
N ASN A 690 -25.57 -18.02 -9.10
CA ASN A 690 -26.59 -17.19 -8.46
C ASN A 690 -26.19 -15.71 -8.39
N VAL A 691 -24.97 -15.37 -8.82
CA VAL A 691 -24.46 -14.00 -8.82
C VAL A 691 -24.33 -13.49 -10.25
N SER A 692 -24.91 -12.31 -10.50
CA SER A 692 -24.89 -11.66 -11.82
C SER A 692 -23.46 -11.27 -12.24
N MET A 693 -22.85 -12.09 -13.08
CA MET A 693 -21.50 -11.94 -13.62
C MET A 693 -21.49 -11.95 -15.15
N THR A 694 -20.44 -11.37 -15.75
CA THR A 694 -20.19 -11.46 -17.19
C THR A 694 -20.06 -12.92 -17.63
N LEU A 695 -20.51 -13.26 -18.85
CA LEU A 695 -20.53 -14.65 -19.33
C LEU A 695 -19.13 -15.26 -19.50
N VAL A 696 -18.14 -14.45 -19.88
CA VAL A 696 -16.75 -14.88 -20.11
C VAL A 696 -16.16 -15.44 -18.82
N SER A 697 -15.58 -16.64 -18.87
CA SER A 697 -15.00 -17.32 -17.70
C SER A 697 -13.50 -17.57 -17.86
N PHE A 698 -13.01 -17.63 -19.09
CA PHE A 698 -11.61 -17.87 -19.42
C PHE A 698 -11.17 -16.90 -20.53
N PHE A 699 -9.86 -16.70 -20.65
CA PHE A 699 -9.29 -15.89 -21.74
C PHE A 699 -7.99 -16.49 -22.23
N ARG A 700 -7.84 -16.62 -23.55
CA ARG A 700 -6.62 -17.09 -24.21
C ARG A 700 -6.39 -16.35 -25.53
N GLY A 701 -5.90 -15.12 -25.45
CA GLY A 701 -5.86 -14.19 -26.59
C GLY A 701 -7.24 -13.72 -27.10
N SER A 702 -8.29 -14.51 -26.84
CA SER A 702 -9.70 -14.20 -27.02
C SER A 702 -10.52 -14.70 -25.82
N ALA A 703 -11.74 -14.18 -25.66
CA ALA A 703 -12.67 -14.57 -24.60
C ALA A 703 -13.26 -15.98 -24.84
N VAL A 704 -13.43 -16.73 -23.75
CA VAL A 704 -13.99 -18.09 -23.75
C VAL A 704 -14.99 -18.22 -22.59
N ASN A 705 -16.20 -18.69 -22.89
CA ASN A 705 -17.32 -18.64 -21.93
C ASN A 705 -17.40 -19.87 -21.03
N THR A 706 -17.19 -21.06 -21.59
CA THR A 706 -17.36 -22.34 -20.89
C THR A 706 -16.03 -23.08 -20.71
N LEU A 707 -15.97 -23.99 -19.74
CA LEU A 707 -14.81 -24.86 -19.55
C LEU A 707 -14.62 -25.82 -20.73
N ALA A 708 -15.72 -26.33 -21.30
CA ALA A 708 -15.67 -27.22 -22.45
C ALA A 708 -15.01 -26.55 -23.67
N ASP A 709 -15.37 -25.29 -23.96
CA ASP A 709 -14.73 -24.51 -25.03
C ASP A 709 -13.25 -24.25 -24.72
N PHE A 710 -12.90 -24.01 -23.46
CA PHE A 710 -11.51 -23.80 -23.04
C PHE A 710 -10.67 -25.08 -23.20
N GLN A 711 -11.23 -26.25 -22.87
CA GLN A 711 -10.64 -27.56 -23.08
C GLN A 711 -10.49 -27.88 -24.58
N ALA A 712 -11.45 -27.49 -25.41
CA ALA A 712 -11.39 -27.66 -26.86
C ALA A 712 -10.23 -26.90 -27.53
N LEU A 713 -9.65 -25.90 -26.85
CA LEU A 713 -8.42 -25.23 -27.30
C LEU A 713 -7.15 -26.10 -27.12
N GLY A 714 -7.28 -27.31 -26.56
CA GLY A 714 -6.21 -28.30 -26.40
C GLY A 714 -5.22 -27.99 -25.27
N LEU A 715 -5.52 -27.02 -24.41
CA LEU A 715 -4.65 -26.65 -23.27
C LEU A 715 -4.97 -27.41 -22.00
N ASP A 716 -6.26 -27.54 -21.71
CA ASP A 716 -6.79 -28.13 -20.49
C ASP A 716 -7.27 -29.54 -20.75
N SER A 717 -6.70 -30.51 -20.03
CA SER A 717 -6.98 -31.93 -20.28
C SER A 717 -7.90 -32.58 -19.25
N ALA A 718 -8.17 -31.94 -18.11
CA ALA A 718 -8.85 -32.61 -16.98
C ALA A 718 -9.36 -31.67 -15.86
N SER A 719 -9.43 -30.35 -16.05
CA SER A 719 -10.07 -29.47 -15.06
C SER A 719 -11.58 -29.69 -14.98
N VAL A 720 -12.20 -29.30 -13.87
CA VAL A 720 -13.66 -29.39 -13.64
C VAL A 720 -14.24 -28.04 -13.25
N MET A 721 -15.55 -27.87 -13.46
CA MET A 721 -16.31 -26.73 -12.98
C MET A 721 -17.40 -27.22 -12.01
N ALA A 722 -17.19 -27.01 -10.71
CA ALA A 722 -18.08 -27.47 -9.64
C ALA A 722 -17.89 -26.62 -8.38
N ASP A 723 -18.95 -26.42 -7.59
CA ASP A 723 -18.88 -25.73 -6.30
C ASP A 723 -18.05 -26.55 -5.32
N PRO A 724 -16.94 -26.06 -4.74
CA PRO A 724 -16.18 -26.83 -3.76
C PRO A 724 -16.97 -27.19 -2.49
N GLN A 725 -18.08 -26.50 -2.20
CA GLN A 725 -18.88 -26.68 -0.98
C GLN A 725 -17.99 -26.65 0.26
N PHE A 726 -17.30 -25.53 0.45
CA PHE A 726 -16.40 -25.39 1.60
C PHE A 726 -17.14 -25.60 2.93
N ILE A 727 -16.47 -26.21 3.93
CA ILE A 727 -17.04 -26.53 5.24
C ILE A 727 -17.79 -25.34 5.86
N ASN A 728 -17.14 -24.17 5.94
CA ASN A 728 -17.77 -22.96 6.46
C ASN A 728 -17.01 -21.69 6.04
N PRO A 729 -17.30 -21.13 4.85
CA PRO A 729 -16.71 -19.87 4.38
C PRO A 729 -16.87 -18.70 5.34
N ALA A 730 -18.01 -18.62 6.06
CA ALA A 730 -18.29 -17.55 7.02
C ALA A 730 -17.34 -17.56 8.23
N LEU A 731 -16.70 -18.69 8.53
CA LEU A 731 -15.66 -18.82 9.55
C LEU A 731 -14.25 -18.99 8.94
N ASN A 732 -14.06 -18.64 7.67
CA ASN A 732 -12.80 -18.81 6.92
C ASN A 732 -12.31 -20.27 6.84
N GLN A 733 -13.22 -21.24 6.86
CA GLN A 733 -12.91 -22.67 6.72
C GLN A 733 -13.13 -23.12 5.28
N TYR A 734 -12.04 -23.17 4.51
CA TYR A 734 -12.05 -23.39 3.05
C TYR A 734 -11.58 -24.79 2.61
N ILE A 735 -11.75 -25.79 3.46
CA ILE A 735 -11.59 -27.19 3.05
C ILE A 735 -12.83 -27.57 2.23
N PRO A 736 -12.70 -28.04 0.97
CA PRO A 736 -13.84 -28.49 0.18
C PRO A 736 -14.54 -29.71 0.79
N THR A 737 -15.80 -29.92 0.44
CA THR A 737 -16.52 -31.18 0.74
C THR A 737 -17.13 -31.83 -0.49
N ASN A 738 -17.11 -31.17 -1.66
CA ASN A 738 -17.75 -31.68 -2.86
C ASN A 738 -16.95 -32.85 -3.50
N PRO A 739 -17.53 -34.06 -3.65
CA PRO A 739 -16.88 -35.18 -4.32
C PRO A 739 -16.41 -34.93 -5.76
N GLN A 740 -17.05 -34.02 -6.50
CA GLN A 740 -16.68 -33.73 -7.89
C GLN A 740 -15.31 -33.08 -8.05
N VAL A 741 -14.80 -32.45 -6.98
CA VAL A 741 -13.46 -31.87 -6.97
C VAL A 741 -12.47 -32.74 -6.20
N ASN A 742 -12.88 -33.88 -5.64
CA ASN A 742 -12.00 -34.80 -4.91
C ASN A 742 -11.21 -35.71 -5.87
N GLY A 743 -9.91 -35.89 -5.61
CA GLY A 743 -9.04 -36.85 -6.26
C GLY A 743 -8.79 -36.61 -7.75
N ILE A 744 -9.15 -35.44 -8.27
CA ILE A 744 -9.04 -35.13 -9.70
C ILE A 744 -7.68 -34.54 -10.08
N GLY A 745 -6.79 -34.30 -9.12
CA GLY A 745 -5.50 -33.66 -9.33
C GLY A 745 -4.50 -34.51 -10.10
N LYS A 746 -3.56 -33.86 -10.78
CA LYS A 746 -2.36 -34.50 -11.33
C LYS A 746 -1.41 -34.87 -10.20
N ASN A 747 -0.81 -36.06 -10.23
CA ASN A 747 0.27 -36.41 -9.29
C ASN A 747 1.47 -35.47 -9.46
N LEU A 748 1.74 -34.65 -8.44
CA LEU A 748 2.84 -33.69 -8.36
C LEU A 748 3.67 -33.88 -7.08
N LEU A 749 3.64 -35.07 -6.48
CA LEU A 749 4.25 -35.38 -5.17
C LEU A 749 5.76 -35.08 -5.11
N ALA A 750 6.46 -35.14 -6.24
CA ALA A 750 7.89 -34.79 -6.30
C ALA A 750 8.18 -33.30 -6.00
N LEU A 751 7.18 -32.42 -6.15
CA LEU A 751 7.31 -30.97 -5.94
C LEU A 751 6.45 -30.47 -4.78
N VAL A 752 5.25 -31.04 -4.59
CA VAL A 752 4.28 -30.63 -3.57
C VAL A 752 3.70 -31.89 -2.89
N PRO A 753 4.46 -32.55 -1.98
CA PRO A 753 4.03 -33.81 -1.35
C PRO A 753 3.00 -33.65 -0.22
N PHE A 754 2.87 -32.45 0.34
CA PHE A 754 1.95 -32.15 1.43
C PHE A 754 1.01 -31.00 1.06
N ASP A 755 -0.12 -30.92 1.72
CA ASP A 755 -1.09 -29.84 1.58
C ASP A 755 -0.78 -28.65 2.53
N PHE A 756 -1.75 -27.74 2.70
CA PHE A 756 -1.64 -26.56 3.55
C PHE A 756 -1.40 -26.91 5.02
N ASP A 757 -2.11 -27.91 5.54
CA ASP A 757 -2.08 -28.36 6.94
C ASP A 757 -1.07 -29.51 7.16
N SER A 758 -0.17 -29.70 6.20
CA SER A 758 0.88 -30.73 6.21
C SER A 758 0.33 -32.17 6.13
N VAL A 759 -0.88 -32.36 5.60
CA VAL A 759 -1.43 -33.68 5.28
C VAL A 759 -0.73 -34.22 4.03
N PRO A 760 -0.25 -35.48 4.04
CA PRO A 760 0.34 -36.10 2.85
C PRO A 760 -0.68 -36.23 1.72
N ARG A 761 -0.30 -35.83 0.51
CA ARG A 761 -1.16 -35.96 -0.66
C ARG A 761 -1.16 -37.38 -1.24
N SER A 762 -2.27 -37.78 -1.83
CA SER A 762 -2.39 -39.09 -2.48
C SER A 762 -1.78 -39.10 -3.91
N ALA A 763 -1.76 -40.25 -4.57
CA ALA A 763 -1.38 -40.33 -6.00
C ALA A 763 -2.40 -39.65 -6.93
N PHE A 764 -3.61 -39.42 -6.42
CA PHE A 764 -4.71 -38.67 -7.01
C PHE A 764 -5.02 -37.50 -6.06
N PRO A 765 -4.16 -36.46 -6.02
CA PRO A 765 -4.30 -35.40 -5.04
C PRO A 765 -5.51 -34.52 -5.34
N ASP A 766 -5.90 -33.69 -4.39
CA ASP A 766 -6.97 -32.71 -4.55
C ASP A 766 -6.49 -31.41 -5.19
N PRO A 767 -7.31 -30.78 -6.05
CA PRO A 767 -7.11 -29.41 -6.48
C PRO A 767 -7.32 -28.45 -5.31
N GLY A 768 -6.46 -27.45 -5.21
CA GLY A 768 -6.43 -26.49 -4.11
C GLY A 768 -5.43 -26.87 -3.02
N ALA A 769 -5.46 -26.05 -1.97
CA ALA A 769 -4.47 -26.06 -0.90
C ALA A 769 -4.69 -27.19 0.12
N PHE A 770 -5.86 -27.84 0.16
CA PHE A 770 -6.22 -28.86 1.14
C PHE A 770 -6.49 -30.21 0.47
N GLU A 771 -6.07 -31.31 1.10
CA GLU A 771 -6.62 -32.63 0.80
C GLU A 771 -7.90 -32.84 1.63
N PHE A 772 -8.89 -33.54 1.06
CA PHE A 772 -10.16 -33.79 1.72
C PHE A 772 -10.80 -35.09 1.23
N ASP A 773 -11.52 -35.76 2.12
CA ASP A 773 -12.33 -36.93 1.78
C ASP A 773 -13.81 -36.57 1.95
N PRO A 774 -14.59 -36.49 0.85
CA PRO A 774 -16.04 -36.39 0.95
C PRO A 774 -16.61 -37.62 1.68
N PRO A 775 -17.74 -37.48 2.40
CA PRO A 775 -18.36 -38.60 3.10
C PRO A 775 -18.58 -39.79 2.15
N PRO A 776 -18.18 -41.03 2.54
CA PRO A 776 -18.47 -42.21 1.74
C PRO A 776 -19.99 -42.43 1.67
N GLY A 777 -20.50 -43.05 0.60
CA GLY A 777 -21.93 -43.38 0.49
C GLY A 777 -22.81 -42.24 -0.04
N PRO A 778 -24.14 -42.43 -0.07
CA PRO A 778 -25.10 -41.37 -0.39
C PRO A 778 -25.19 -40.37 0.78
N ASN A 779 -25.33 -39.08 0.47
CA ASN A 779 -25.58 -38.03 1.48
C ASN A 779 -26.59 -37.02 0.91
N PRO A 780 -27.88 -37.37 0.86
CA PRO A 780 -28.89 -36.45 0.38
C PRO A 780 -29.29 -35.43 1.45
N GLY A 781 -29.40 -34.17 1.08
CA GLY A 781 -29.91 -33.10 1.96
C GLY A 781 -31.04 -32.31 1.31
N LEU A 782 -31.82 -31.58 2.12
CA LEU A 782 -32.78 -30.60 1.63
C LEU A 782 -32.14 -29.21 1.67
N GLN A 783 -32.13 -28.51 0.53
CA GLN A 783 -31.48 -27.21 0.40
C GLN A 783 -32.42 -26.05 0.74
N SER A 784 -33.63 -26.06 0.19
CA SER A 784 -34.61 -24.97 0.36
C SER A 784 -36.02 -25.39 -0.09
N PHE A 785 -37.02 -24.56 0.24
CA PHE A 785 -38.35 -24.63 -0.39
C PHE A 785 -38.37 -23.84 -1.71
N ILE A 786 -38.98 -24.44 -2.74
CA ILE A 786 -39.27 -23.81 -4.03
C ILE A 786 -40.69 -23.22 -4.04
N GLN A 787 -41.62 -23.86 -3.32
CA GLN A 787 -42.99 -23.39 -3.12
C GLN A 787 -43.46 -23.69 -1.68
N PRO A 788 -44.35 -22.86 -1.12
CA PRO A 788 -44.98 -21.70 -1.76
C PRO A 788 -44.09 -20.45 -1.71
N THR A 789 -44.12 -19.65 -2.76
CA THR A 789 -43.43 -18.35 -2.84
C THR A 789 -44.41 -17.22 -3.15
N GLY A 790 -44.16 -16.04 -2.58
CA GLY A 790 -44.92 -14.83 -2.86
C GLY A 790 -46.40 -14.86 -2.42
N GLN A 791 -47.24 -14.15 -3.18
CA GLN A 791 -48.66 -13.95 -2.89
C GLN A 791 -49.50 -15.20 -3.17
N ILE A 792 -50.21 -15.65 -2.14
CA ILE A 792 -51.18 -16.76 -2.23
C ILE A 792 -52.59 -16.19 -2.12
N CYS A 793 -53.42 -16.30 -3.17
CA CYS A 793 -54.83 -15.86 -3.14
C CYS A 793 -55.86 -16.97 -3.27
N GLY A 794 -55.44 -18.19 -3.61
CA GLY A 794 -56.32 -19.36 -3.59
C GLY A 794 -56.53 -19.91 -2.17
N ASP A 795 -57.42 -20.89 -2.04
CA ASP A 795 -57.71 -21.55 -0.76
C ASP A 795 -56.67 -22.63 -0.39
N SER A 796 -55.66 -22.85 -1.22
CA SER A 796 -54.57 -23.80 -0.96
C SER A 796 -53.24 -23.32 -1.51
N ALA A 797 -52.16 -23.81 -0.91
CA ALA A 797 -50.78 -23.56 -1.29
C ALA A 797 -50.06 -24.86 -1.66
N THR A 798 -49.25 -24.82 -2.73
CA THR A 798 -48.38 -25.93 -3.14
C THR A 798 -47.09 -25.92 -2.33
N VAL A 799 -46.58 -27.09 -1.97
CA VAL A 799 -45.31 -27.26 -1.26
C VAL A 799 -44.34 -28.05 -2.13
N GLU A 800 -43.18 -27.48 -2.40
CA GLU A 800 -42.13 -28.07 -3.22
C GLU A 800 -40.77 -27.74 -2.59
N VAL A 801 -39.85 -28.71 -2.58
CA VAL A 801 -38.51 -28.56 -1.98
C VAL A 801 -37.42 -28.96 -2.97
N ARG A 802 -36.23 -28.38 -2.81
CA ARG A 802 -35.02 -28.79 -3.52
C ARG A 802 -34.23 -29.78 -2.67
N ALA A 803 -34.03 -30.99 -3.18
CA ALA A 803 -33.12 -31.97 -2.63
C ALA A 803 -31.79 -31.97 -3.40
N VAL A 804 -30.69 -32.21 -2.70
CA VAL A 804 -29.31 -32.30 -3.23
C VAL A 804 -28.67 -33.61 -2.77
N ASN A 805 -27.64 -34.09 -3.47
CA ASN A 805 -26.79 -35.18 -3.00
C ASN A 805 -25.34 -34.72 -2.87
N ILE A 806 -24.82 -34.68 -1.66
CA ILE A 806 -23.47 -34.21 -1.32
C ILE A 806 -22.49 -35.40 -1.19
N GLY A 807 -23.01 -36.64 -1.23
CA GLY A 807 -22.23 -37.87 -1.10
C GLY A 807 -21.70 -38.40 -2.43
N GLN A 808 -20.79 -39.35 -2.36
CA GLN A 808 -20.14 -39.93 -3.55
C GLN A 808 -21.06 -40.88 -4.33
N ASP A 809 -21.99 -41.56 -3.65
CA ASP A 809 -22.88 -42.52 -4.29
C ASP A 809 -24.13 -41.84 -4.86
N THR A 810 -24.59 -42.32 -6.01
CA THR A 810 -25.84 -41.83 -6.61
C THR A 810 -27.04 -42.22 -5.76
N VAL A 811 -27.90 -41.25 -5.44
CA VAL A 811 -29.16 -41.47 -4.76
C VAL A 811 -30.25 -41.74 -5.79
N ASN A 812 -30.98 -42.84 -5.64
CA ASN A 812 -32.09 -43.19 -6.53
C ASN A 812 -33.46 -42.99 -5.90
N THR A 813 -33.54 -42.95 -4.58
CA THR A 813 -34.80 -42.80 -3.85
C THR A 813 -34.65 -41.88 -2.66
N LEU A 814 -35.65 -41.02 -2.42
CA LEU A 814 -35.79 -40.20 -1.22
C LEU A 814 -37.20 -40.34 -0.65
N THR A 815 -37.34 -40.52 0.65
CA THR A 815 -38.62 -40.44 1.36
C THR A 815 -38.62 -39.19 2.22
N ILE A 816 -39.44 -38.21 1.86
CA ILE A 816 -39.54 -36.91 2.53
C ILE A 816 -40.87 -36.85 3.29
N GLN A 817 -40.81 -36.70 4.61
CA GLN A 817 -41.97 -36.36 5.42
C GLN A 817 -42.07 -34.85 5.56
N TRP A 818 -43.28 -34.30 5.45
CA TRP A 818 -43.49 -32.88 5.67
C TRP A 818 -44.70 -32.61 6.57
N SER A 819 -44.64 -31.49 7.27
CA SER A 819 -45.65 -31.07 8.24
C SER A 819 -46.04 -29.61 8.03
N VAL A 820 -47.26 -29.27 8.44
CA VAL A 820 -47.77 -27.90 8.51
C VAL A 820 -48.16 -27.64 9.96
N ASN A 821 -47.57 -26.60 10.56
CA ASN A 821 -47.74 -26.27 11.99
C ASN A 821 -47.45 -27.48 12.89
N SER A 822 -46.35 -28.20 12.60
CA SER A 822 -45.90 -29.41 13.30
C SER A 822 -46.86 -30.61 13.21
N VAL A 823 -47.94 -30.53 12.43
CA VAL A 823 -48.83 -31.66 12.13
C VAL A 823 -48.42 -32.28 10.80
N ILE A 824 -48.12 -33.58 10.79
CA ILE A 824 -47.70 -34.31 9.58
C ILE A 824 -48.79 -34.17 8.52
N ALA A 825 -48.43 -33.56 7.39
CA ALA A 825 -49.33 -33.34 6.25
C ALA A 825 -49.22 -34.48 5.24
N GLY A 826 -48.03 -35.09 5.10
CA GLY A 826 -47.85 -36.26 4.26
C GLY A 826 -46.40 -36.76 4.19
N THR A 827 -46.22 -37.83 3.43
CA THR A 827 -44.91 -38.41 3.09
C THR A 827 -44.85 -38.65 1.59
N VAL A 828 -43.81 -38.15 0.94
CA VAL A 828 -43.57 -38.32 -0.50
C VAL A 828 -42.33 -39.17 -0.71
N THR A 829 -42.45 -40.16 -1.60
CA THR A 829 -41.29 -40.91 -2.09
C THR A 829 -40.96 -40.45 -3.49
N TRP A 830 -39.78 -39.89 -3.66
CA TRP A 830 -39.20 -39.56 -4.95
C TRP A 830 -38.34 -40.73 -5.43
N THR A 831 -38.43 -41.06 -6.72
CA THR A 831 -37.58 -42.06 -7.40
C THR A 831 -36.97 -41.44 -8.66
N GLY A 832 -35.66 -41.58 -8.84
CA GLY A 832 -34.96 -41.04 -10.00
C GLY A 832 -33.46 -41.34 -9.98
N VAL A 833 -32.67 -40.45 -10.55
CA VAL A 833 -31.22 -40.49 -10.51
C VAL A 833 -30.74 -39.13 -10.02
N LEU A 834 -30.32 -39.08 -8.76
CA LEU A 834 -29.70 -37.92 -8.13
C LEU A 834 -28.21 -38.23 -7.98
N PRO A 835 -27.40 -37.95 -9.04
CA PRO A 835 -25.98 -38.24 -9.01
C PRO A 835 -25.27 -37.42 -7.92
N SER A 836 -24.02 -37.78 -7.60
CA SER A 836 -23.16 -36.96 -6.74
C SER A 836 -23.17 -35.51 -7.21
N SER A 837 -23.41 -34.60 -6.28
CA SER A 837 -23.52 -33.14 -6.45
C SER A 837 -24.67 -32.68 -7.36
N GLY A 838 -25.60 -33.57 -7.66
CA GLY A 838 -26.85 -33.25 -8.36
C GLY A 838 -27.90 -32.63 -7.43
N PHE A 839 -28.92 -32.01 -8.03
CA PHE A 839 -30.11 -31.53 -7.34
C PHE A 839 -31.39 -31.95 -8.08
N VAL A 840 -32.52 -31.98 -7.37
CA VAL A 840 -33.86 -32.21 -7.93
C VAL A 840 -34.91 -31.46 -7.11
N ASP A 841 -35.88 -30.86 -7.80
CA ASP A 841 -37.05 -30.23 -7.17
C ASP A 841 -38.17 -31.27 -7.03
N ILE A 842 -38.73 -31.40 -5.83
CA ILE A 842 -39.68 -32.45 -5.45
C ILE A 842 -40.96 -31.81 -4.92
N LEU A 843 -42.06 -32.02 -5.64
CA LEU A 843 -43.41 -31.66 -5.21
C LEU A 843 -43.84 -32.53 -4.02
N LEU A 844 -44.07 -31.90 -2.87
CA LEU A 844 -44.47 -32.58 -1.64
C LEU A 844 -46.00 -32.69 -1.49
N GLY A 845 -46.74 -31.71 -2.01
CA GLY A 845 -48.21 -31.73 -1.98
C GLY A 845 -48.84 -30.34 -1.94
N LYS A 846 -50.05 -30.27 -1.38
CA LYS A 846 -50.80 -29.03 -1.14
C LYS A 846 -51.41 -29.02 0.25
N PHE A 847 -51.56 -27.85 0.85
CA PHE A 847 -52.34 -27.66 2.09
C PHE A 847 -53.30 -26.48 1.96
N TYR A 848 -54.39 -26.49 2.72
CA TYR A 848 -55.38 -25.41 2.70
C TYR A 848 -54.88 -24.21 3.51
N VAL A 849 -55.05 -23.02 2.95
CA VAL A 849 -54.75 -21.76 3.62
C VAL A 849 -56.06 -21.04 3.96
N SER A 850 -56.07 -20.42 5.13
CA SER A 850 -57.20 -19.61 5.62
C SER A 850 -56.73 -18.18 5.86
N ASP A 851 -57.67 -17.24 5.74
CA ASP A 851 -57.40 -15.83 6.02
C ASP A 851 -56.86 -15.67 7.45
N THR A 852 -55.91 -14.75 7.64
CA THR A 852 -55.31 -14.40 8.94
C THR A 852 -54.51 -15.51 9.66
N VAL A 853 -54.43 -16.73 9.13
CA VAL A 853 -53.61 -17.79 9.76
C VAL A 853 -52.18 -17.77 9.21
N ILE A 854 -51.21 -17.91 10.11
CA ILE A 854 -49.79 -18.08 9.78
C ILE A 854 -49.44 -19.57 9.82
N TYR A 855 -48.67 -20.04 8.83
CA TYR A 855 -48.29 -21.43 8.65
C TYR A 855 -46.77 -21.58 8.66
N ASN A 856 -46.29 -22.57 9.40
CA ASN A 856 -44.91 -23.02 9.37
C ASN A 856 -44.86 -24.40 8.70
N ILE A 857 -43.94 -24.58 7.75
CA ILE A 857 -43.78 -25.82 6.99
C ILE A 857 -42.40 -26.39 7.29
N THR A 858 -42.34 -27.66 7.66
CA THR A 858 -41.08 -28.39 7.85
C THR A 858 -41.07 -29.58 6.92
N ALA A 859 -39.98 -29.81 6.20
CA ALA A 859 -39.74 -31.00 5.40
C ALA A 859 -38.47 -31.70 5.87
N THR A 860 -38.51 -33.03 5.97
CA THR A 860 -37.42 -33.87 6.48
C THR A 860 -37.26 -35.11 5.62
N ILE A 861 -36.06 -35.39 5.11
CA ILE A 861 -35.71 -36.70 4.55
C ILE A 861 -35.68 -37.72 5.70
N THR A 862 -36.43 -38.80 5.51
CA THR A 862 -36.60 -39.88 6.51
C THR A 862 -36.02 -41.22 6.04
N ALA A 863 -35.79 -41.37 4.73
CA ALA A 863 -35.06 -42.50 4.15
C ALA A 863 -34.47 -42.10 2.80
N SER A 864 -33.36 -42.75 2.43
CA SER A 864 -32.72 -42.63 1.13
C SER A 864 -32.28 -44.01 0.62
N GLY A 865 -31.95 -44.12 -0.67
CA GLY A 865 -31.42 -45.37 -1.23
C GLY A 865 -30.82 -45.17 -2.63
N PRO A 866 -29.92 -46.07 -3.07
CA PRO A 866 -29.34 -47.19 -2.33
C PRO A 866 -28.33 -46.73 -1.26
N GLY A 867 -28.26 -47.42 -0.12
CA GLY A 867 -27.35 -47.10 0.99
C GLY A 867 -28.04 -46.39 2.16
N VAL A 868 -27.26 -45.99 3.17
CA VAL A 868 -27.71 -45.18 4.31
C VAL A 868 -27.11 -43.80 4.13
N ASP A 869 -27.95 -42.77 4.28
CA ASP A 869 -27.49 -41.38 4.35
C ASP A 869 -26.40 -41.21 5.42
N THR A 870 -25.23 -40.77 4.98
CA THR A 870 -24.05 -40.67 5.84
C THR A 870 -23.95 -39.37 6.63
N ASP A 871 -24.80 -38.38 6.36
CA ASP A 871 -24.92 -37.17 7.16
C ASP A 871 -26.38 -36.71 7.30
N PRO A 872 -27.11 -37.21 8.32
CA PRO A 872 -28.50 -36.86 8.49
C PRO A 872 -28.75 -35.44 9.00
N THR A 873 -27.71 -34.63 9.24
CA THR A 873 -27.87 -33.27 9.79
C THR A 873 -28.44 -32.28 8.79
N ASN A 874 -28.33 -32.57 7.49
CA ASN A 874 -28.83 -31.72 6.39
C ASN A 874 -30.22 -32.15 5.86
N ASN A 875 -30.88 -33.09 6.53
CA ASN A 875 -32.13 -33.68 6.07
C ASN A 875 -33.35 -32.78 6.22
N THR A 876 -33.27 -31.72 7.03
CA THR A 876 -34.44 -30.91 7.42
C THR A 876 -34.31 -29.46 6.98
N VAL A 877 -35.38 -28.93 6.38
CA VAL A 877 -35.56 -27.49 6.09
C VAL A 877 -36.89 -27.00 6.63
N GLU A 878 -36.92 -25.72 7.02
CA GLU A 878 -38.11 -25.05 7.54
C GLU A 878 -38.43 -23.78 6.75
N LEU A 879 -39.72 -23.52 6.57
CA LEU A 879 -40.26 -22.31 5.98
C LEU A 879 -41.33 -21.76 6.92
N LEU A 880 -41.00 -20.65 7.57
CA LEU A 880 -41.81 -20.06 8.64
C LEU A 880 -42.63 -18.88 8.11
N GLY A 881 -43.73 -18.57 8.80
CA GLY A 881 -44.43 -17.29 8.59
C GLY A 881 -45.35 -17.22 7.37
N ILE A 882 -45.62 -18.34 6.69
CA ILE A 882 -46.40 -18.37 5.44
C ILE A 882 -47.82 -17.91 5.70
N ARG A 883 -48.35 -17.02 4.86
CA ARG A 883 -49.74 -16.58 4.95
C ARG A 883 -50.35 -16.30 3.58
N LYS A 884 -51.69 -16.31 3.54
CA LYS A 884 -52.47 -15.79 2.42
C LYS A 884 -52.29 -14.28 2.31
N GLY A 885 -52.34 -13.75 1.09
CA GLY A 885 -52.27 -12.30 0.85
C GLY A 885 -53.40 -11.56 1.57
N LEU A 886 -53.13 -10.34 2.01
CA LEU A 886 -54.02 -9.61 2.91
C LEU A 886 -55.33 -9.24 2.19
N SER A 887 -56.43 -9.36 2.92
CA SER A 887 -57.76 -8.90 2.50
C SER A 887 -58.56 -8.56 3.76
N GLY A 888 -59.37 -7.51 3.71
CA GLY A 888 -60.22 -7.08 4.83
C GLY A 888 -59.54 -6.11 5.80
N THR A 889 -60.02 -6.10 7.04
CA THR A 889 -59.58 -5.12 8.06
C THR A 889 -58.59 -5.73 9.05
N TYR A 890 -57.53 -4.98 9.35
CA TYR A 890 -56.48 -5.31 10.31
C TYR A 890 -56.31 -4.17 11.32
N THR A 891 -55.73 -4.49 12.47
CA THR A 891 -55.30 -3.50 13.48
C THR A 891 -53.78 -3.39 13.47
N LEU A 892 -53.23 -2.21 13.73
CA LEU A 892 -51.82 -2.02 14.08
C LEU A 892 -51.77 -1.46 15.51
N ASN A 893 -51.28 -2.26 16.45
CA ASN A 893 -51.25 -1.91 17.86
C ASN A 893 -50.08 -2.60 18.58
N SER A 894 -49.05 -1.80 18.93
CA SER A 894 -47.88 -2.24 19.68
C SER A 894 -48.20 -2.77 21.09
N LEU A 895 -49.35 -2.41 21.66
CA LEU A 895 -49.77 -2.79 23.01
C LEU A 895 -50.52 -4.13 23.06
N MET A 896 -50.77 -4.73 21.90
CA MET A 896 -51.39 -6.05 21.77
C MET A 896 -50.38 -7.04 21.19
N ALA A 897 -50.51 -8.32 21.53
CA ALA A 897 -49.66 -9.34 20.92
C ALA A 897 -49.89 -9.41 19.40
N PRO A 898 -48.87 -9.81 18.61
CA PRO A 898 -49.05 -10.05 17.18
C PRO A 898 -50.07 -11.17 16.99
N SER A 899 -50.95 -11.01 16.00
CA SER A 899 -51.93 -12.02 15.61
C SER A 899 -52.23 -11.93 14.13
N GLY A 900 -52.99 -12.88 13.61
CA GLY A 900 -53.45 -12.88 12.22
C GLY A 900 -54.11 -11.59 11.74
N SER A 901 -54.71 -10.84 12.66
CA SER A 901 -55.44 -9.59 12.41
C SER A 901 -54.83 -8.37 13.11
N ASN A 902 -53.71 -8.51 13.85
CA ASN A 902 -53.02 -7.41 14.53
C ASN A 902 -51.52 -7.42 14.21
N PHE A 903 -51.04 -6.35 13.60
CA PHE A 903 -49.61 -6.04 13.47
C PHE A 903 -49.15 -5.25 14.70
N VAL A 904 -47.94 -5.46 15.20
CA VAL A 904 -47.45 -4.71 16.38
C VAL A 904 -46.54 -3.54 16.01
N SER A 905 -46.13 -3.47 14.75
CA SER A 905 -45.27 -2.42 14.20
C SER A 905 -45.60 -2.13 12.73
N PHE A 906 -45.13 -0.99 12.22
CA PHE A 906 -45.15 -0.68 10.78
C PHE A 906 -44.17 -1.56 10.00
N THR A 907 -43.06 -1.99 10.62
CA THR A 907 -42.13 -2.95 10.01
C THR A 907 -42.83 -4.28 9.75
N ASP A 908 -43.59 -4.81 10.72
CA ASP A 908 -44.32 -6.08 10.56
C ASP A 908 -45.37 -5.98 9.44
N LEU A 909 -46.08 -4.84 9.39
CA LEU A 909 -47.06 -4.58 8.34
C LEU A 909 -46.38 -4.53 6.96
N ALA A 910 -45.24 -3.83 6.87
CA ALA A 910 -44.47 -3.72 5.64
C ALA A 910 -43.96 -5.07 5.16
N GLU A 911 -43.38 -5.88 6.05
CA GLU A 911 -42.94 -7.24 5.73
C GLU A 911 -44.08 -8.10 5.21
N ALA A 912 -45.25 -8.04 5.85
CA ALA A 912 -46.41 -8.82 5.42
C ALA A 912 -46.90 -8.40 4.02
N LEU A 913 -46.98 -7.09 3.75
CA LEU A 913 -47.41 -6.57 2.46
C LEU A 913 -46.38 -6.87 1.36
N ASN A 914 -45.09 -6.65 1.63
CA ASN A 914 -44.01 -6.87 0.64
C ASN A 914 -43.86 -8.36 0.28
N ASN A 915 -43.98 -9.26 1.26
CA ASN A 915 -43.77 -10.69 1.02
C ASN A 915 -45.02 -11.40 0.49
N TYR A 916 -46.22 -11.00 0.93
CA TYR A 916 -47.45 -11.77 0.66
C TYR A 916 -48.51 -11.01 -0.14
N GLY A 917 -48.33 -9.71 -0.37
CA GLY A 917 -49.25 -8.91 -1.20
C GLY A 917 -50.67 -8.80 -0.65
N VAL A 918 -51.60 -8.38 -1.51
CA VAL A 918 -53.02 -8.18 -1.19
C VAL A 918 -53.95 -8.94 -2.14
N CYS A 919 -54.84 -9.76 -1.59
CA CYS A 919 -55.83 -10.54 -2.35
C CYS A 919 -57.21 -9.87 -2.42
N GLY A 920 -57.38 -8.74 -1.74
CA GLY A 920 -58.58 -7.90 -1.73
C GLY A 920 -58.27 -6.52 -1.15
N PRO A 921 -59.25 -5.62 -1.03
CA PRO A 921 -59.06 -4.34 -0.34
C PRO A 921 -58.60 -4.55 1.11
N VAL A 922 -57.60 -3.78 1.54
CA VAL A 922 -57.02 -3.84 2.89
C VAL A 922 -57.23 -2.52 3.61
N THR A 923 -57.76 -2.58 4.83
CA THR A 923 -57.80 -1.44 5.76
C THR A 923 -57.04 -1.77 7.02
N VAL A 924 -56.06 -0.96 7.40
CA VAL A 924 -55.31 -1.07 8.65
C VAL A 924 -55.68 0.09 9.55
N ASN A 925 -56.27 -0.20 10.71
CA ASN A 925 -56.55 0.80 11.73
C ASN A 925 -55.42 0.81 12.76
N VAL A 926 -54.62 1.87 12.77
CA VAL A 926 -53.61 2.08 13.81
C VAL A 926 -54.34 2.47 15.09
N ALA A 927 -54.19 1.68 16.15
CA ALA A 927 -54.90 1.92 17.41
C ALA A 927 -54.49 3.29 17.99
N PRO A 928 -55.43 4.16 18.40
CA PRO A 928 -55.08 5.44 19.03
C PRO A 928 -54.13 5.23 20.22
N PHE A 929 -53.11 6.08 20.34
CA PHE A 929 -52.12 6.06 21.43
C PHE A 929 -51.29 4.76 21.55
N SER A 930 -51.16 4.01 20.45
CA SER A 930 -50.28 2.84 20.39
C SER A 930 -48.86 3.17 19.91
N GLY A 931 -48.62 4.42 19.46
CA GLY A 931 -47.27 4.95 19.22
C GLY A 931 -46.65 5.64 20.44
N PRO A 932 -45.47 6.27 20.31
CA PRO A 932 -44.74 6.47 19.05
C PRO A 932 -44.15 5.17 18.53
N TYR A 933 -44.23 4.98 17.22
CA TYR A 933 -43.54 3.93 16.47
C TYR A 933 -42.18 4.48 16.05
N LEU A 934 -41.09 3.90 16.58
CA LEU A 934 -39.72 4.37 16.36
C LEU A 934 -39.00 3.49 15.34
N GLU A 935 -39.44 3.57 14.10
CA GLU A 935 -39.06 2.66 13.04
C GLU A 935 -39.26 3.31 11.67
N LYS A 936 -38.72 2.65 10.64
CA LYS A 936 -38.94 3.02 9.25
C LYS A 936 -40.12 2.23 8.69
N PHE A 937 -40.96 2.87 7.88
CA PHE A 937 -41.99 2.19 7.10
C PHE A 937 -41.63 2.19 5.62
N GLU A 938 -41.27 1.03 5.07
CA GLU A 938 -40.86 0.90 3.67
C GLU A 938 -41.71 -0.13 2.92
N LEU A 939 -42.43 0.34 1.91
CA LEU A 939 -43.17 -0.52 0.99
C LEU A 939 -42.53 -0.53 -0.39
N GLY A 940 -42.41 -1.72 -0.96
CA GLY A 940 -42.07 -1.94 -2.35
C GLY A 940 -43.28 -1.83 -3.27
N SER A 941 -43.15 -2.41 -4.45
CA SER A 941 -44.30 -2.74 -5.30
C SER A 941 -45.06 -3.91 -4.68
N VAL A 942 -46.21 -3.62 -4.06
CA VAL A 942 -47.00 -4.62 -3.34
C VAL A 942 -47.81 -5.46 -4.33
N ASN A 943 -47.52 -6.76 -4.38
CA ASN A 943 -48.22 -7.67 -5.30
C ASN A 943 -49.73 -7.67 -5.05
N GLY A 944 -50.50 -7.61 -6.14
CA GLY A 944 -51.97 -7.66 -6.11
C GLY A 944 -52.68 -6.32 -5.90
N THR A 945 -51.95 -5.22 -5.65
CA THR A 945 -52.57 -3.89 -5.56
C THR A 945 -53.14 -3.43 -6.90
N SER A 946 -54.32 -2.82 -6.88
CA SER A 946 -54.99 -2.26 -8.04
C SER A 946 -56.00 -1.19 -7.62
N SER A 947 -56.67 -0.56 -8.57
CA SER A 947 -57.80 0.35 -8.29
C SER A 947 -58.97 -0.33 -7.54
N THR A 948 -58.99 -1.66 -7.47
CA THR A 948 -59.95 -2.44 -6.66
C THR A 948 -59.31 -2.91 -5.35
N ASN A 949 -58.11 -3.49 -5.40
CA ASN A 949 -57.39 -3.98 -4.23
C ASN A 949 -56.47 -2.87 -3.70
N THR A 950 -57.03 -1.96 -2.91
CA THR A 950 -56.31 -0.83 -2.33
C THR A 950 -55.78 -1.15 -0.94
N ILE A 951 -54.80 -0.37 -0.47
CA ILE A 951 -54.34 -0.40 0.92
C ILE A 951 -54.68 0.94 1.57
N GLN A 952 -55.41 0.92 2.67
CA GLN A 952 -55.72 2.11 3.46
C GLN A 952 -55.15 1.98 4.88
N ILE A 953 -54.34 2.95 5.30
CA ILE A 953 -53.80 3.04 6.65
C ILE A 953 -54.43 4.24 7.35
N ASN A 954 -55.25 3.97 8.37
CA ASN A 954 -55.85 4.98 9.23
C ASN A 954 -54.96 5.17 10.47
N GLY A 955 -54.13 6.21 10.46
CA GLY A 955 -53.14 6.52 11.48
C GLY A 955 -53.70 6.97 12.83
N ASN A 956 -54.91 7.54 12.83
CA ASN A 956 -55.61 8.00 14.04
C ASN A 956 -54.78 8.91 14.97
N GLY A 957 -53.91 9.73 14.40
CA GLY A 957 -53.05 10.68 15.12
C GLY A 957 -51.81 10.07 15.76
N ASN A 958 -51.50 8.80 15.50
CA ASN A 958 -50.27 8.18 16.02
C ASN A 958 -49.02 8.75 15.35
N THR A 959 -47.93 8.73 16.12
CA THR A 959 -46.61 9.17 15.66
C THR A 959 -45.80 8.00 15.10
N LEU A 960 -45.19 8.19 13.94
CA LEU A 960 -44.14 7.37 13.34
C LEU A 960 -42.88 8.23 13.19
N GLU A 961 -41.78 7.80 13.77
CA GLU A 961 -40.50 8.53 13.79
C GLU A 961 -39.34 7.62 13.41
N TYR A 962 -38.44 8.14 12.58
CA TYR A 962 -37.22 7.45 12.20
C TYR A 962 -36.03 8.40 12.26
N VAL A 963 -34.93 7.95 12.88
CA VAL A 963 -33.66 8.67 12.90
C VAL A 963 -32.73 8.04 11.86
N ALA A 964 -32.53 8.75 10.75
CA ALA A 964 -31.71 8.27 9.65
C ALA A 964 -30.26 7.98 10.12
N PRO A 965 -29.75 6.75 9.94
CA PRO A 965 -28.40 6.38 10.40
C PRO A 965 -27.30 6.82 9.42
N ASN A 966 -27.64 7.09 8.16
CA ASN A 966 -26.69 7.51 7.13
C ASN A 966 -27.37 8.28 5.98
N THR A 967 -26.53 8.82 5.10
CA THR A 967 -26.94 9.64 3.95
C THR A 967 -27.81 8.90 2.91
N ASN A 968 -27.77 7.58 2.83
CA ASN A 968 -28.51 6.79 1.83
C ASN A 968 -29.82 6.22 2.37
N ASP A 969 -30.21 6.58 3.60
CA ASP A 969 -31.43 6.08 4.22
C ASP A 969 -32.11 7.17 5.05
N ARG A 970 -32.67 8.16 4.35
CA ARG A 970 -33.11 9.42 4.98
C ARG A 970 -34.58 9.45 5.38
N ALA A 971 -35.41 8.57 4.83
CA ALA A 971 -36.87 8.75 4.89
C ALA A 971 -37.54 7.89 5.95
N THR A 972 -38.45 8.49 6.73
CA THR A 972 -39.30 7.78 7.70
C THR A 972 -40.30 6.86 7.00
N ILE A 973 -40.91 7.33 5.91
CA ILE A 973 -41.75 6.51 5.03
C ILE A 973 -41.13 6.46 3.62
N VAL A 974 -40.93 5.25 3.10
CA VAL A 974 -40.48 5.02 1.71
C VAL A 974 -41.55 4.26 0.95
N LEU A 975 -42.00 4.86 -0.17
CA LEU A 975 -42.86 4.24 -1.16
C LEU A 975 -42.04 4.00 -2.42
N ASN A 976 -41.61 2.76 -2.61
CA ASN A 976 -40.68 2.34 -3.65
C ASN A 976 -41.41 1.48 -4.69
N GLY A 977 -42.02 2.13 -5.69
CA GLY A 977 -42.92 1.48 -6.65
C GLY A 977 -44.26 1.04 -6.06
N THR A 978 -44.61 1.54 -4.87
CA THR A 978 -45.91 1.30 -4.22
C THR A 978 -47.03 2.00 -4.97
N GLN A 979 -48.15 1.32 -5.16
CA GLN A 979 -49.31 1.87 -5.85
C GLN A 979 -50.61 1.63 -5.07
N TYR A 980 -51.58 2.55 -5.24
CA TYR A 980 -52.92 2.45 -4.63
C TYR A 980 -52.93 2.39 -3.09
N LEU A 981 -51.95 3.05 -2.45
CA LEU A 981 -51.89 3.23 -0.99
C LEU A 981 -52.55 4.56 -0.58
N THR A 982 -53.37 4.54 0.47
CA THR A 982 -53.83 5.73 1.18
C THR A 982 -53.27 5.74 2.60
N ILE A 983 -52.56 6.81 2.97
CA ILE A 983 -52.14 7.09 4.35
C ILE A 983 -52.95 8.29 4.86
N ASP A 984 -53.67 8.08 5.96
CA ASP A 984 -54.55 9.09 6.57
C ASP A 984 -54.18 9.33 8.03
N SER A 985 -54.08 10.60 8.44
CA SER A 985 -54.03 11.00 9.85
C SER A 985 -52.85 10.42 10.66
N LEU A 986 -51.63 10.38 10.10
CA LEU A 986 -50.40 10.08 10.84
C LEU A 986 -49.60 11.35 11.17
N THR A 987 -48.86 11.31 12.27
CA THR A 987 -47.76 12.25 12.53
C THR A 987 -46.44 11.57 12.16
N VAL A 988 -45.76 12.06 11.14
CA VAL A 988 -44.49 11.51 10.62
C VAL A 988 -43.35 12.44 10.97
N ILE A 989 -42.35 11.96 11.73
CA ILE A 989 -41.23 12.75 12.22
C ILE A 989 -39.92 12.27 11.58
N ALA A 990 -39.15 13.22 11.04
CA ALA A 990 -37.83 13.04 10.42
C ALA A 990 -36.90 14.22 10.76
N SER A 991 -36.99 14.74 11.98
CA SER A 991 -36.31 15.97 12.40
C SER A 991 -34.99 15.76 13.15
N ALA A 992 -34.74 14.56 13.68
CA ALA A 992 -33.54 14.22 14.45
C ALA A 992 -32.42 13.64 13.56
N GLY A 993 -31.17 13.75 14.01
CA GLY A 993 -29.99 13.25 13.29
C GLY A 993 -29.35 14.27 12.34
N ASP A 994 -28.61 13.77 11.34
CA ASP A 994 -27.93 14.57 10.30
C ASP A 994 -28.66 14.58 8.95
N TRP A 995 -29.63 13.68 8.77
CA TRP A 995 -30.43 13.50 7.54
C TRP A 995 -31.89 13.23 7.88
N GLY A 996 -32.85 13.65 7.04
CA GLY A 996 -34.26 13.40 7.34
C GLY A 996 -35.27 13.83 6.28
N PHE A 997 -35.91 12.86 5.64
CA PHE A 997 -37.09 13.04 4.80
C PHE A 997 -38.31 12.50 5.54
N GLY A 998 -39.41 13.25 5.59
CA GLY A 998 -40.66 12.71 6.15
C GLY A 998 -41.18 11.52 5.31
N MET A 999 -41.29 11.73 4.00
CA MET A 999 -41.72 10.70 3.05
C MET A 999 -40.92 10.75 1.75
N LEU A 1000 -40.64 9.59 1.16
CA LEU A 1000 -39.99 9.44 -0.14
C LEU A 1000 -40.86 8.62 -1.10
N PHE A 1001 -41.14 9.18 -2.27
CA PHE A 1001 -41.81 8.53 -3.40
C PHE A 1001 -40.77 8.28 -4.50
N THR A 1002 -40.58 7.01 -4.87
CA THR A 1002 -39.55 6.61 -5.82
C THR A 1002 -39.98 5.41 -6.66
N ASN A 1003 -39.29 5.17 -7.78
CA ASN A 1003 -39.47 4.00 -8.65
C ASN A 1003 -40.92 3.70 -9.07
N GLN A 1004 -41.65 4.71 -9.54
CA GLN A 1004 -43.03 4.66 -10.04
C GLN A 1004 -44.07 4.43 -8.93
N ALA A 1005 -43.89 5.14 -7.81
CA ALA A 1005 -44.88 5.19 -6.75
C ALA A 1005 -46.09 6.01 -7.21
N ASP A 1006 -47.04 5.36 -7.87
CA ASP A 1006 -48.17 5.99 -8.56
C ASP A 1006 -49.50 5.78 -7.82
N TRP A 1007 -50.46 6.70 -8.01
CA TRP A 1007 -51.83 6.56 -7.48
C TRP A 1007 -51.95 6.46 -5.96
N ASN A 1008 -50.98 7.01 -5.23
CA ASN A 1008 -51.01 7.03 -3.77
C ASN A 1008 -51.63 8.32 -3.25
N VAL A 1009 -52.21 8.25 -2.05
CA VAL A 1009 -52.85 9.36 -1.35
C VAL A 1009 -52.22 9.53 0.02
N VAL A 1010 -51.81 10.75 0.35
CA VAL A 1010 -51.39 11.16 1.70
C VAL A 1010 -52.28 12.29 2.14
N ARG A 1011 -53.03 12.09 3.23
CA ARG A 1011 -53.98 13.08 3.70
C ARG A 1011 -54.08 13.23 5.20
N ASN A 1012 -54.47 14.43 5.64
CA ASN A 1012 -54.68 14.78 7.05
C ASN A 1012 -53.48 14.46 7.96
N CYS A 1013 -52.29 14.28 7.40
CA CYS A 1013 -51.08 13.93 8.14
C CYS A 1013 -50.32 15.18 8.60
N SER A 1014 -49.53 15.05 9.66
CA SER A 1014 -48.53 16.02 10.06
C SER A 1014 -47.13 15.49 9.75
N ILE A 1015 -46.41 16.11 8.81
CA ILE A 1015 -45.07 15.70 8.39
C ILE A 1015 -44.06 16.72 8.90
N ILE A 1016 -43.19 16.30 9.81
CA ILE A 1016 -42.28 17.18 10.55
C ILE A 1016 -40.83 16.84 10.21
N SER A 1017 -40.16 17.76 9.53
CA SER A 1017 -38.72 17.73 9.24
C SER A 1017 -37.98 18.77 10.10
N ASN A 1018 -36.65 18.82 10.00
CA ASN A 1018 -35.83 19.69 10.84
C ASN A 1018 -36.06 21.18 10.51
N THR A 1019 -36.43 21.99 11.50
CA THR A 1019 -36.74 23.43 11.34
C THR A 1019 -35.51 24.34 11.44
N ASN A 1020 -34.38 23.82 11.92
CA ASN A 1020 -33.15 24.59 12.12
C ASN A 1020 -32.12 24.38 11.01
N SER A 1021 -32.12 23.19 10.41
CA SER A 1021 -31.13 22.76 9.42
C SER A 1021 -31.23 23.54 8.13
N THR A 1022 -30.09 24.01 7.64
CA THR A 1022 -29.94 24.70 6.35
C THR A 1022 -29.46 23.77 5.24
N SER A 1023 -29.38 22.46 5.50
CA SER A 1023 -28.83 21.47 4.58
C SER A 1023 -29.89 20.86 3.66
N THR A 1024 -29.55 20.59 2.40
CA THR A 1024 -30.38 19.88 1.42
C THR A 1024 -30.71 18.43 1.83
N PHE A 1025 -30.15 17.96 2.94
CA PHE A 1025 -30.40 16.63 3.50
C PHE A 1025 -31.79 16.45 4.12
N TYR A 1026 -32.57 17.54 4.23
CA TYR A 1026 -33.87 17.53 4.86
C TYR A 1026 -34.99 17.93 3.92
N ALA A 1027 -36.08 17.16 3.94
CA ALA A 1027 -37.30 17.44 3.19
C ALA A 1027 -38.54 16.96 3.98
N GLY A 1028 -39.69 17.60 3.77
CA GLY A 1028 -40.97 17.08 4.24
C GLY A 1028 -41.39 15.85 3.42
N ILE A 1029 -41.77 16.08 2.17
CA ILE A 1029 -42.15 15.02 1.21
C ILE A 1029 -41.27 15.15 -0.03
N ALA A 1030 -40.64 14.06 -0.46
CA ALA A 1030 -39.76 14.04 -1.62
C ALA A 1030 -40.23 13.04 -2.68
N PHE A 1031 -40.45 13.49 -3.92
CA PHE A 1031 -40.53 12.62 -5.08
C PHE A 1031 -39.17 12.61 -5.76
N SER A 1032 -38.39 11.54 -5.54
CA SER A 1032 -37.01 11.49 -5.99
C SER A 1032 -36.49 10.09 -6.31
N ASN A 1033 -35.62 9.99 -7.31
CA ASN A 1033 -34.98 8.73 -7.72
C ASN A 1033 -33.73 8.40 -6.90
N SER A 1034 -33.64 8.96 -5.69
CA SER A 1034 -32.48 8.85 -4.83
C SER A 1034 -32.93 8.87 -3.39
N THR A 1035 -32.36 7.97 -2.60
CA THR A 1035 -32.52 7.97 -1.14
C THR A 1035 -31.64 9.02 -0.45
N SER A 1036 -30.68 9.62 -1.18
CA SER A 1036 -29.71 10.59 -0.68
C SER A 1036 -29.87 12.00 -1.28
N SER A 1037 -30.91 12.25 -2.08
CA SER A 1037 -31.19 13.57 -2.64
C SER A 1037 -32.70 13.74 -2.77
N ALA A 1038 -33.22 14.90 -2.37
CA ALA A 1038 -34.65 15.21 -2.50
C ALA A 1038 -35.05 15.62 -3.92
N ILE A 1039 -34.10 15.84 -4.84
CA ILE A 1039 -34.35 16.45 -6.16
C ILE A 1039 -33.79 15.63 -7.34
N SER A 1040 -33.41 14.37 -7.12
CA SER A 1040 -32.93 13.49 -8.18
C SER A 1040 -34.05 13.13 -9.17
N THR A 1041 -33.78 13.32 -10.46
CA THR A 1041 -34.69 13.01 -11.57
C THR A 1041 -34.78 11.51 -11.82
N GLY A 1042 -35.99 11.01 -12.01
CA GLY A 1042 -36.27 9.64 -12.42
C GLY A 1042 -37.79 9.40 -12.48
N PRO A 1043 -38.23 8.17 -12.77
CA PRO A 1043 -39.64 7.84 -12.81
C PRO A 1043 -40.18 7.73 -11.37
N ASN A 1044 -40.40 8.86 -10.70
CA ASN A 1044 -40.62 8.88 -9.25
C ASN A 1044 -42.06 8.53 -8.85
N GLY A 1045 -43.05 9.20 -9.46
CA GLY A 1045 -44.47 8.95 -9.19
C GLY A 1045 -45.41 9.82 -10.02
N ASN A 1046 -46.55 9.27 -10.42
CA ASN A 1046 -47.63 9.91 -11.18
C ASN A 1046 -48.98 9.77 -10.47
N ASN A 1047 -49.89 10.71 -10.71
CA ASN A 1047 -51.26 10.68 -10.19
C ASN A 1047 -51.37 10.53 -8.67
N ASN A 1048 -50.39 11.04 -7.92
CA ASN A 1048 -50.41 11.03 -6.46
C ASN A 1048 -51.15 12.26 -5.93
N LEU A 1049 -51.83 12.10 -4.80
CA LEU A 1049 -52.59 13.15 -4.12
C LEU A 1049 -52.02 13.42 -2.72
N ILE A 1050 -51.53 14.64 -2.51
CA ILE A 1050 -51.08 15.13 -1.21
C ILE A 1050 -52.08 16.19 -0.77
N GLU A 1051 -52.97 15.86 0.17
CA GLU A 1051 -54.08 16.75 0.56
C GLU A 1051 -54.26 17.00 2.06
N ASN A 1052 -54.62 18.23 2.45
CA ASN A 1052 -54.96 18.58 3.84
C ASN A 1052 -53.87 18.23 4.88
N ASN A 1053 -52.60 18.15 4.48
CA ASN A 1053 -51.50 17.84 5.39
C ASN A 1053 -50.89 19.10 5.99
N VAL A 1054 -50.22 18.95 7.13
CA VAL A 1054 -49.37 19.97 7.74
C VAL A 1054 -47.91 19.55 7.60
N ILE A 1055 -47.15 20.21 6.73
CA ILE A 1055 -45.73 19.98 6.49
C ILE A 1055 -44.92 21.09 7.18
N ILE A 1056 -44.00 20.71 8.07
CA ILE A 1056 -43.19 21.64 8.88
C ILE A 1056 -41.70 21.35 8.67
N GLY A 1057 -40.88 22.37 8.46
CA GLY A 1057 -39.43 22.24 8.44
C GLY A 1057 -38.85 21.80 7.09
N GLY A 1058 -37.58 21.40 7.12
CA GLY A 1058 -36.83 20.90 5.96
C GLY A 1058 -36.13 22.00 5.15
N TYR A 1059 -35.23 21.60 4.26
CA TYR A 1059 -34.73 22.51 3.21
C TYR A 1059 -35.78 22.71 2.12
N TYR A 1060 -36.46 21.61 1.83
CA TYR A 1060 -37.63 21.52 0.95
C TYR A 1060 -38.87 21.15 1.78
N GLY A 1061 -39.99 21.85 1.60
CA GLY A 1061 -41.27 21.40 2.11
C GLY A 1061 -41.73 20.16 1.35
N ILE A 1062 -42.02 20.34 0.06
CA ILE A 1062 -42.38 19.26 -0.88
C ILE A 1062 -41.53 19.39 -2.14
N THR A 1063 -40.92 18.29 -2.60
CA THR A 1063 -40.33 18.19 -3.94
C THR A 1063 -41.16 17.28 -4.84
N ASN A 1064 -41.41 17.70 -6.09
CA ASN A 1064 -42.07 16.91 -7.11
C ASN A 1064 -41.23 16.91 -8.40
N VAL A 1065 -40.41 15.87 -8.59
CA VAL A 1065 -39.44 15.80 -9.69
C VAL A 1065 -39.80 14.66 -10.65
N GLY A 1066 -39.93 14.98 -11.94
CA GLY A 1066 -40.12 13.99 -13.00
C GLY A 1066 -38.82 13.51 -13.63
N GLN A 1067 -38.91 12.50 -14.52
CA GLN A 1067 -37.75 11.79 -15.06
C GLN A 1067 -36.87 12.65 -15.96
N SER A 1068 -37.46 13.39 -16.90
CA SER A 1068 -36.72 14.30 -17.79
C SER A 1068 -37.68 15.27 -18.48
N SER A 1069 -37.14 16.23 -19.22
CA SER A 1069 -37.95 17.14 -20.02
C SER A 1069 -38.76 16.44 -21.12
N ALA A 1070 -38.35 15.24 -21.55
CA ALA A 1070 -39.01 14.40 -22.54
C ALA A 1070 -39.97 13.35 -21.94
N ALA A 1071 -39.77 12.98 -20.67
CA ALA A 1071 -40.59 12.02 -19.92
C ALA A 1071 -40.95 12.65 -18.57
N ARG A 1072 -42.04 13.42 -18.57
CA ARG A 1072 -42.49 14.24 -17.43
C ARG A 1072 -43.41 13.42 -16.54
N ALA A 1073 -43.38 13.70 -15.24
CA ALA A 1073 -44.37 13.13 -14.32
C ALA A 1073 -45.73 13.79 -14.55
N GLN A 1074 -46.82 13.02 -14.40
CA GLN A 1074 -48.15 13.46 -14.81
C GLN A 1074 -49.17 13.39 -13.67
N GLY A 1075 -50.06 14.39 -13.63
CA GLY A 1075 -51.32 14.31 -12.86
C GLY A 1075 -51.18 14.32 -11.34
N ASN A 1076 -49.99 14.57 -10.80
CA ASN A 1076 -49.80 14.73 -9.35
C ASN A 1076 -50.59 15.96 -8.85
N LYS A 1077 -50.99 15.94 -7.57
CA LYS A 1077 -51.80 16.99 -6.96
C LYS A 1077 -51.34 17.30 -5.54
N ILE A 1078 -51.15 18.59 -5.24
CA ILE A 1078 -50.83 19.12 -3.92
C ILE A 1078 -51.91 20.12 -3.53
N ILE A 1079 -52.82 19.70 -2.66
CA ILE A 1079 -54.10 20.38 -2.42
C ILE A 1079 -54.28 20.74 -0.94
N ASN A 1080 -54.62 21.98 -0.63
CA ASN A 1080 -55.03 22.42 0.72
C ASN A 1080 -54.05 22.08 1.86
N ASN A 1081 -52.74 21.96 1.56
CA ASN A 1081 -51.74 21.68 2.58
C ASN A 1081 -51.28 22.98 3.26
N VAL A 1082 -50.89 22.88 4.52
CA VAL A 1082 -50.13 23.92 5.23
C VAL A 1082 -48.65 23.56 5.17
N ILE A 1083 -47.83 24.36 4.49
CA ILE A 1083 -46.40 24.14 4.31
C ILE A 1083 -45.66 25.29 5.00
N ARG A 1084 -45.02 25.03 6.13
CA ARG A 1084 -44.41 26.07 6.94
C ARG A 1084 -43.00 25.78 7.41
N ASP A 1085 -42.25 26.84 7.65
CA ASP A 1085 -40.93 26.80 8.30
C ASP A 1085 -39.88 25.98 7.55
N PHE A 1086 -39.95 25.91 6.21
CA PHE A 1086 -38.90 25.36 5.34
C PHE A 1086 -37.75 26.37 5.13
N TYR A 1087 -36.54 25.91 4.75
CA TYR A 1087 -35.36 26.79 4.63
C TYR A 1087 -35.31 27.57 3.32
N LEU A 1088 -35.52 26.88 2.18
CA LEU A 1088 -35.30 27.47 0.85
C LEU A 1088 -36.52 27.32 -0.06
N TYR A 1089 -37.07 26.12 -0.20
CA TYR A 1089 -38.19 25.84 -1.13
C TYR A 1089 -39.42 25.31 -0.38
N GLY A 1090 -40.57 25.95 -0.52
CA GLY A 1090 -41.83 25.46 0.02
C GLY A 1090 -42.32 24.29 -0.82
N ILE A 1091 -42.58 24.55 -2.10
CA ILE A 1091 -42.82 23.55 -3.13
C ILE A 1091 -41.76 23.72 -4.22
N TYR A 1092 -41.06 22.64 -4.54
CA TYR A 1092 -40.08 22.56 -5.62
C TYR A 1092 -40.53 21.54 -6.65
N GLY A 1093 -40.50 21.85 -7.94
CA GLY A 1093 -40.74 20.84 -8.96
C GLY A 1093 -40.00 21.03 -10.27
N LEU A 1094 -39.79 19.91 -10.96
CA LEU A 1094 -39.17 19.82 -12.27
C LEU A 1094 -39.91 18.80 -13.14
N ASN A 1095 -39.94 19.02 -14.47
CA ASN A 1095 -40.41 18.04 -15.45
C ASN A 1095 -41.82 17.50 -15.16
N GLN A 1096 -42.83 18.38 -15.13
CA GLN A 1096 -44.21 18.05 -14.71
C GLN A 1096 -45.24 18.37 -15.80
N ASP A 1097 -46.17 17.47 -16.07
CA ASP A 1097 -47.37 17.75 -16.85
C ASP A 1097 -48.63 17.60 -15.98
N ASP A 1098 -49.61 18.46 -16.22
CA ASP A 1098 -50.93 18.45 -15.56
C ASP A 1098 -50.86 18.46 -14.01
N TRP A 1099 -49.79 19.03 -13.45
CA TRP A 1099 -49.60 19.17 -12.00
C TRP A 1099 -50.51 20.24 -11.42
N GLU A 1100 -51.27 19.88 -10.39
CA GLU A 1100 -52.18 20.78 -9.68
C GLU A 1100 -51.62 21.17 -8.30
N ILE A 1101 -51.40 22.47 -8.11
CA ILE A 1101 -51.02 23.10 -6.83
C ILE A 1101 -52.15 24.03 -6.42
N PHE A 1102 -53.04 23.54 -5.57
CA PHE A 1102 -54.32 24.19 -5.30
C PHE A 1102 -54.53 24.48 -3.81
N GLY A 1103 -54.85 25.71 -3.43
CA GLY A 1103 -55.36 26.02 -2.09
C GLY A 1103 -54.35 25.87 -0.94
N ASN A 1104 -53.04 25.73 -1.23
CA ASN A 1104 -52.02 25.54 -0.20
C ASN A 1104 -51.72 26.85 0.54
N ASP A 1105 -51.35 26.73 1.81
CA ASP A 1105 -50.91 27.82 2.67
C ASP A 1105 -49.41 27.69 2.95
N ILE A 1106 -48.60 28.62 2.43
CA ILE A 1106 -47.14 28.52 2.39
C ILE A 1106 -46.51 29.71 3.13
N SER A 1107 -45.75 29.43 4.19
CA SER A 1107 -45.17 30.48 5.06
C SER A 1107 -43.90 30.05 5.82
N ARG A 1108 -43.23 30.97 6.53
CA ARG A 1108 -42.12 30.70 7.47
C ARG A 1108 -42.32 31.49 8.78
N PRO A 1109 -43.42 31.25 9.51
CA PRO A 1109 -43.81 32.07 10.65
C PRO A 1109 -42.83 32.00 11.82
N THR A 1110 -42.13 30.88 12.02
CA THR A 1110 -41.30 30.61 13.22
C THR A 1110 -39.85 30.24 12.89
N ARG A 1111 -39.41 30.52 11.66
CA ARG A 1111 -38.07 30.15 11.21
C ARG A 1111 -37.09 31.31 11.37
N SER A 1112 -36.11 31.13 12.26
CA SER A 1112 -35.08 32.13 12.57
C SER A 1112 -33.89 32.11 11.59
N THR A 1113 -33.53 30.95 11.05
CA THR A 1113 -32.47 30.78 10.03
C THR A 1113 -33.07 30.70 8.63
N VAL A 1114 -32.90 31.75 7.83
CA VAL A 1114 -33.55 31.94 6.52
C VAL A 1114 -32.55 32.32 5.43
N SER A 1115 -32.89 31.96 4.19
CA SER A 1115 -32.20 32.39 2.96
C SER A 1115 -33.25 32.79 1.91
N THR A 1116 -32.87 32.87 0.64
CA THR A 1116 -33.78 33.14 -0.49
C THR A 1116 -35.10 32.38 -0.33
N PHE A 1117 -36.21 33.11 -0.42
CA PHE A 1117 -37.52 32.51 -0.27
C PHE A 1117 -38.04 32.05 -1.63
N TYR A 1118 -38.27 30.75 -1.81
CA TYR A 1118 -39.07 30.22 -2.90
C TYR A 1118 -40.34 29.59 -2.33
N GLY A 1119 -41.49 30.23 -2.54
CA GLY A 1119 -42.78 29.66 -2.13
C GLY A 1119 -43.11 28.46 -3.00
N ILE A 1120 -43.27 28.71 -4.30
CA ILE A 1120 -43.48 27.71 -5.34
C ILE A 1120 -42.43 27.92 -6.43
N TYR A 1121 -41.56 26.92 -6.63
CA TYR A 1121 -40.53 26.92 -7.66
C TYR A 1121 -40.80 25.81 -8.68
N LEU A 1122 -40.87 26.17 -9.95
CA LEU A 1122 -40.92 25.25 -11.07
C LEU A 1122 -39.75 25.51 -12.01
N GLY A 1123 -38.86 24.53 -12.14
CA GLY A 1123 -37.74 24.57 -13.07
C GLY A 1123 -37.96 23.62 -14.25
N THR A 1124 -37.48 23.98 -15.43
CA THR A 1124 -37.30 23.13 -16.62
C THR A 1124 -38.50 22.26 -17.00
N SER A 1125 -39.17 22.64 -18.09
CA SER A 1125 -40.19 21.84 -18.79
C SER A 1125 -41.42 21.47 -17.96
N GLY A 1126 -42.58 22.03 -18.30
CA GLY A 1126 -43.85 21.54 -17.77
C GLY A 1126 -45.05 22.17 -18.47
N SER A 1127 -46.07 21.37 -18.77
CA SER A 1127 -47.27 21.76 -19.52
C SER A 1127 -48.53 21.48 -18.71
N GLY A 1128 -49.54 22.35 -18.83
CA GLY A 1128 -50.80 22.16 -18.10
C GLY A 1128 -50.68 22.31 -16.58
N VAL A 1129 -49.59 22.88 -16.08
CA VAL A 1129 -49.42 23.13 -14.64
C VAL A 1129 -50.43 24.18 -14.18
N LYS A 1130 -51.10 23.90 -13.06
CA LYS A 1130 -52.14 24.74 -12.46
C LYS A 1130 -51.74 25.16 -11.06
N VAL A 1131 -51.44 26.45 -10.88
CA VAL A 1131 -51.15 27.07 -9.57
C VAL A 1131 -52.31 27.97 -9.18
N PHE A 1132 -53.23 27.45 -8.36
CA PHE A 1132 -54.51 28.09 -8.05
C PHE A 1132 -54.75 28.29 -6.55
N ASN A 1133 -55.35 29.43 -6.20
CA ASN A 1133 -55.92 29.66 -4.86
C ASN A 1133 -54.92 29.51 -3.69
N ASN A 1134 -53.61 29.55 -3.95
CA ASN A 1134 -52.62 29.39 -2.89
C ASN A 1134 -52.45 30.71 -2.11
N ARG A 1135 -52.24 30.60 -0.80
CA ARG A 1135 -51.84 31.71 0.07
C ARG A 1135 -50.35 31.60 0.35
N ILE A 1136 -49.59 32.63 -0.01
CA ILE A 1136 -48.15 32.69 0.24
C ILE A 1136 -47.85 33.94 1.04
N HIS A 1137 -47.45 33.76 2.29
CA HIS A 1137 -47.30 34.88 3.23
C HIS A 1137 -46.22 34.62 4.26
N ASN A 1138 -45.89 35.66 5.03
CA ASN A 1138 -45.01 35.60 6.19
C ASN A 1138 -43.71 34.81 5.93
N ALA A 1139 -42.98 35.22 4.89
CA ALA A 1139 -41.77 34.54 4.41
C ALA A 1139 -40.57 34.61 5.37
N HIS A 1140 -40.61 35.51 6.36
CA HIS A 1140 -39.51 35.77 7.29
C HIS A 1140 -40.04 36.14 8.70
N GLY A 1141 -41.03 35.42 9.24
CA GLY A 1141 -41.79 35.86 10.43
C GLY A 1141 -40.96 36.12 11.69
N ASP A 1142 -40.00 35.25 12.00
CA ASP A 1142 -39.11 35.40 13.16
C ASP A 1142 -37.91 36.32 12.89
N ASN A 1143 -37.70 36.74 11.64
CA ASN A 1143 -36.61 37.61 11.26
C ASN A 1143 -36.95 38.53 10.06
N PRO A 1144 -37.98 39.39 10.20
CA PRO A 1144 -38.56 40.13 9.07
C PRO A 1144 -37.60 41.12 8.40
N TYR A 1145 -36.48 41.42 9.05
CA TYR A 1145 -35.46 42.37 8.61
C TYR A 1145 -34.08 41.74 8.31
N SER A 1146 -33.97 40.41 8.37
CA SER A 1146 -32.72 39.72 8.02
C SER A 1146 -32.43 39.74 6.51
N MET A 1147 -31.61 40.73 6.15
CA MET A 1147 -30.63 40.75 5.06
C MET A 1147 -31.15 40.62 3.62
N SER A 1148 -30.31 41.02 2.68
CA SER A 1148 -30.56 41.31 1.25
C SER A 1148 -31.05 40.16 0.37
N PHE A 1149 -31.59 39.07 0.92
CA PHE A 1149 -31.97 37.88 0.18
C PHE A 1149 -33.23 38.09 -0.66
N THR A 1150 -33.25 37.43 -1.82
CA THR A 1150 -34.35 37.57 -2.77
C THR A 1150 -35.58 36.78 -2.32
N SER A 1151 -36.77 37.29 -2.60
CA SER A 1151 -38.03 36.58 -2.38
C SER A 1151 -38.77 36.34 -3.68
N TYR A 1152 -39.17 35.08 -3.88
CA TYR A 1152 -39.88 34.54 -5.01
C TYR A 1152 -41.09 33.71 -4.53
N PRO A 1153 -42.23 34.34 -4.20
CA PRO A 1153 -43.44 33.59 -3.86
C PRO A 1153 -43.82 32.58 -4.94
N ILE A 1154 -43.81 32.98 -6.22
CA ILE A 1154 -43.98 32.05 -7.35
C ILE A 1154 -42.88 32.30 -8.39
N PHE A 1155 -42.14 31.26 -8.75
CA PHE A 1155 -41.09 31.33 -9.76
C PHE A 1155 -41.14 30.16 -10.74
N PHE A 1156 -41.34 30.48 -12.02
CA PHE A 1156 -41.21 29.53 -13.13
C PHE A 1156 -39.94 29.85 -13.93
N SER A 1157 -39.04 28.88 -14.01
CA SER A 1157 -37.75 28.95 -14.70
C SER A 1157 -37.72 27.93 -15.84
N ALA A 1158 -37.83 28.37 -17.09
CA ALA A 1158 -37.88 27.51 -18.28
C ALA A 1158 -39.00 26.44 -18.26
N ALA A 1159 -40.11 26.72 -17.58
CA ALA A 1159 -41.33 25.91 -17.60
C ALA A 1159 -42.28 26.41 -18.72
N ALA A 1160 -42.21 25.78 -19.90
CA ALA A 1160 -43.05 26.13 -21.05
C ALA A 1160 -44.23 25.17 -21.20
N GLY A 1161 -45.43 25.75 -21.26
CA GLY A 1161 -46.64 25.04 -21.70
C GLY A 1161 -46.75 25.01 -23.22
N THR A 1162 -47.91 24.59 -23.72
CA THR A 1162 -48.27 24.60 -25.15
C THR A 1162 -49.56 25.36 -25.39
N ASP A 1163 -49.90 25.68 -26.65
CA ASP A 1163 -51.17 26.34 -26.98
C ASP A 1163 -52.39 25.53 -26.56
N THR A 1164 -52.31 24.19 -26.65
CA THR A 1164 -53.40 23.28 -26.26
C THR A 1164 -53.38 22.90 -24.78
N ASN A 1165 -52.25 23.08 -24.08
CA ASN A 1165 -52.13 22.80 -22.65
C ASN A 1165 -51.27 23.86 -21.93
N PRO A 1166 -51.75 25.11 -21.79
CA PRO A 1166 -50.98 26.20 -21.21
C PRO A 1166 -50.80 26.04 -19.70
N ASN A 1167 -49.70 26.59 -19.18
CA ASN A 1167 -49.52 26.73 -17.73
C ASN A 1167 -50.40 27.88 -17.22
N VAL A 1168 -50.98 27.75 -16.04
CA VAL A 1168 -51.88 28.76 -15.46
C VAL A 1168 -51.52 29.05 -14.00
N ILE A 1169 -51.27 30.32 -13.71
CA ILE A 1169 -51.07 30.88 -12.37
C ILE A 1169 -52.25 31.81 -12.10
N ALA A 1170 -53.21 31.39 -11.28
CA ALA A 1170 -54.40 32.20 -11.05
C ALA A 1170 -54.96 32.19 -9.63
N ASN A 1171 -55.65 33.26 -9.24
CA ASN A 1171 -56.32 33.40 -7.95
C ASN A 1171 -55.41 33.19 -6.72
N ASN A 1172 -54.09 33.34 -6.86
CA ASN A 1172 -53.18 33.24 -5.72
C ASN A 1172 -53.17 34.55 -4.92
N LEU A 1173 -53.03 34.43 -3.60
CA LEU A 1173 -52.93 35.54 -2.67
C LEU A 1173 -51.53 35.56 -2.06
N ILE A 1174 -50.74 36.57 -2.45
CA ILE A 1174 -49.38 36.81 -1.96
C ILE A 1174 -49.42 38.07 -1.10
N TYR A 1175 -49.10 37.99 0.19
CA TYR A 1175 -49.19 39.12 1.13
C TYR A 1175 -48.25 38.93 2.32
N ASP A 1176 -48.04 39.98 3.14
CA ASP A 1176 -47.18 39.90 4.34
C ASP A 1176 -45.77 39.34 4.07
N ILE A 1177 -45.19 39.70 2.91
CA ILE A 1177 -43.83 39.33 2.56
C ILE A 1177 -42.90 40.47 2.97
N GLN A 1178 -42.30 40.34 4.14
CA GLN A 1178 -41.37 41.33 4.69
C GLN A 1178 -39.94 40.95 4.29
N THR A 1179 -39.27 41.77 3.47
CA THR A 1179 -37.86 41.59 3.10
C THR A 1179 -37.18 42.92 2.75
N ASN A 1180 -35.89 43.04 3.11
CA ASN A 1180 -35.03 44.15 2.71
C ASN A 1180 -34.30 43.90 1.37
N GLY A 1181 -34.37 42.68 0.82
CA GLY A 1181 -33.76 42.30 -0.44
C GLY A 1181 -34.62 42.58 -1.68
N VAL A 1182 -34.30 41.87 -2.76
CA VAL A 1182 -35.06 41.93 -4.02
C VAL A 1182 -36.36 41.12 -3.87
N PHE A 1183 -37.47 41.65 -4.37
CA PHE A 1183 -38.75 40.92 -4.35
C PHE A 1183 -39.29 40.75 -5.77
N TYR A 1184 -39.67 39.52 -6.10
CA TYR A 1184 -40.41 39.18 -7.32
C TYR A 1184 -41.66 38.39 -6.94
N GLY A 1185 -42.85 39.01 -6.98
CA GLY A 1185 -44.10 38.35 -6.59
C GLY A 1185 -44.39 37.10 -7.44
N ILE A 1186 -44.52 37.29 -8.75
CA ILE A 1186 -44.53 36.21 -9.75
C ILE A 1186 -43.38 36.45 -10.72
N TYR A 1187 -42.45 35.51 -10.79
CA TYR A 1187 -41.30 35.57 -11.68
C TYR A 1187 -41.39 34.50 -12.77
N LEU A 1188 -41.26 34.90 -14.03
CA LEU A 1188 -41.02 34.02 -15.17
C LEU A 1188 -39.64 34.31 -15.74
N SER A 1189 -38.80 33.28 -15.93
CA SER A 1189 -37.47 33.44 -16.54
C SER A 1189 -37.11 32.30 -17.48
N GLY A 1190 -36.34 32.59 -18.53
CA GLY A 1190 -35.98 31.62 -19.55
C GLY A 1190 -37.14 31.36 -20.53
N ALA A 1191 -37.11 30.21 -21.22
CA ALA A 1191 -38.16 29.85 -22.19
C ALA A 1191 -39.45 29.38 -21.48
N THR A 1192 -40.23 30.30 -20.91
CA THR A 1192 -41.51 30.04 -20.22
C THR A 1192 -42.71 30.40 -21.10
N ASN A 1193 -42.92 29.65 -22.19
CA ASN A 1193 -43.95 29.95 -23.20
C ASN A 1193 -45.33 29.52 -22.73
N HIS A 1194 -46.38 30.07 -23.36
CA HIS A 1194 -47.77 29.65 -23.15
C HIS A 1194 -48.19 29.61 -21.67
N THR A 1195 -47.81 30.65 -20.90
CA THR A 1195 -48.13 30.78 -19.46
C THR A 1195 -49.14 31.91 -19.25
N LYS A 1196 -50.24 31.61 -18.54
CA LYS A 1196 -51.34 32.53 -18.27
C LYS A 1196 -51.35 32.93 -16.80
N ILE A 1197 -51.25 34.23 -16.52
CA ILE A 1197 -51.24 34.81 -15.17
C ILE A 1197 -52.50 35.65 -14.97
N PHE A 1198 -53.49 35.13 -14.22
CA PHE A 1198 -54.81 35.76 -14.09
C PHE A 1198 -55.29 35.91 -12.64
N HIS A 1199 -55.97 37.02 -12.32
CA HIS A 1199 -56.72 37.15 -11.05
C HIS A 1199 -55.90 36.95 -9.76
N ASN A 1200 -54.58 37.11 -9.81
CA ASN A 1200 -53.74 37.03 -8.61
C ASN A 1200 -53.80 38.36 -7.84
N THR A 1201 -53.77 38.27 -6.51
CA THR A 1201 -53.60 39.43 -5.62
C THR A 1201 -52.20 39.38 -5.02
N ILE A 1202 -51.39 40.40 -5.30
CA ILE A 1202 -50.00 40.50 -4.85
C ILE A 1202 -49.86 41.79 -4.04
N ILE A 1203 -49.60 41.65 -2.75
CA ILE A 1203 -49.44 42.73 -1.78
C ILE A 1203 -48.01 42.67 -1.26
N PHE A 1204 -47.25 43.74 -1.50
CA PHE A 1204 -45.97 43.97 -0.85
C PHE A 1204 -46.10 45.22 0.02
N ASP A 1205 -46.25 45.02 1.33
CA ASP A 1205 -46.40 46.10 2.31
C ASP A 1205 -45.24 46.02 3.30
N ALA A 1206 -44.24 46.87 3.10
CA ALA A 1206 -43.04 46.96 3.94
C ALA A 1206 -42.81 48.41 4.42
N PRO A 1207 -43.76 49.00 5.18
CA PRO A 1207 -43.78 50.43 5.49
C PRO A 1207 -42.64 50.87 6.43
N SER A 1208 -42.01 49.93 7.13
CA SER A 1208 -40.88 50.18 8.05
C SER A 1208 -39.49 50.08 7.40
N ASN A 1209 -39.40 49.83 6.09
CA ASN A 1209 -38.13 49.65 5.38
C ASN A 1209 -37.60 50.99 4.85
N THR A 1210 -36.76 51.69 5.61
CA THR A 1210 -36.31 53.06 5.30
C THR A 1210 -34.93 53.15 4.62
N THR A 1211 -34.31 52.04 4.22
CA THR A 1211 -32.88 52.03 3.79
C THR A 1211 -32.54 51.14 2.58
N SER A 1212 -33.50 50.56 1.86
CA SER A 1212 -33.19 49.56 0.83
C SER A 1212 -33.29 50.06 -0.62
N SER A 1213 -32.19 49.96 -1.37
CA SER A 1213 -32.11 50.22 -2.82
C SER A 1213 -32.48 49.02 -3.70
N SER A 1214 -32.97 47.92 -3.11
CA SER A 1214 -33.23 46.67 -3.84
C SER A 1214 -34.52 46.71 -4.66
N ALA A 1215 -34.49 46.10 -5.85
CA ALA A 1215 -35.63 46.11 -6.77
C ALA A 1215 -36.86 45.35 -6.23
N THR A 1216 -38.04 45.91 -6.46
CA THR A 1216 -39.33 45.25 -6.17
C THR A 1216 -40.14 45.13 -7.44
N ARG A 1217 -40.56 43.92 -7.80
CA ARG A 1217 -41.35 43.64 -9.01
C ARG A 1217 -42.51 42.73 -8.66
N MET A 1218 -43.73 43.16 -8.93
CA MET A 1218 -44.93 42.40 -8.59
C MET A 1218 -45.10 41.20 -9.51
N ILE A 1219 -45.02 41.43 -10.82
CA ILE A 1219 -44.93 40.41 -11.86
C ILE A 1219 -43.74 40.76 -12.74
N TRP A 1220 -42.84 39.81 -12.97
CA TRP A 1220 -41.65 40.01 -13.78
C TRP A 1220 -41.48 38.86 -14.77
N VAL A 1221 -41.25 39.21 -16.03
CA VAL A 1221 -40.99 38.25 -17.12
C VAL A 1221 -39.64 38.63 -17.72
N ALA A 1222 -38.64 37.75 -17.59
CA ALA A 1222 -37.26 38.02 -18.01
C ALA A 1222 -36.79 37.10 -19.15
N GLY A 1223 -36.08 37.68 -20.12
CA GLY A 1223 -35.53 36.98 -21.29
C GLY A 1223 -36.28 37.31 -22.59
N ALA A 1224 -35.90 36.67 -23.70
CA ALA A 1224 -36.64 36.75 -24.96
C ALA A 1224 -38.00 36.07 -24.75
N VAL A 1225 -39.06 36.86 -24.58
CA VAL A 1225 -40.42 36.35 -24.37
C VAL A 1225 -40.86 35.63 -25.64
N SER A 1226 -40.89 34.30 -25.61
CA SER A 1226 -41.42 33.47 -26.70
C SER A 1226 -42.92 33.19 -26.50
N ALA A 1227 -43.65 33.14 -27.63
CA ALA A 1227 -45.09 33.01 -27.82
C ALA A 1227 -46.01 32.62 -26.63
N GLY A 1228 -47.17 33.30 -26.52
CA GLY A 1228 -48.33 32.81 -25.76
C GLY A 1228 -48.41 33.16 -24.27
N VAL A 1229 -47.59 34.08 -23.74
CA VAL A 1229 -47.72 34.56 -22.36
C VAL A 1229 -48.84 35.60 -22.24
N GLU A 1230 -49.79 35.39 -21.32
CA GLU A 1230 -50.91 36.31 -21.06
C GLU A 1230 -50.93 36.78 -19.60
N ILE A 1231 -51.04 38.08 -19.36
CA ILE A 1231 -51.16 38.68 -18.02
C ILE A 1231 -52.41 39.56 -18.00
N ARG A 1232 -53.45 39.17 -17.24
CA ARG A 1232 -54.74 39.90 -17.18
C ARG A 1232 -55.36 39.86 -15.79
N ASN A 1233 -56.10 40.90 -15.43
CA ASN A 1233 -56.93 40.94 -14.21
C ASN A 1233 -56.20 40.67 -12.88
N ASN A 1234 -54.89 40.96 -12.78
CA ASN A 1234 -54.15 40.82 -11.52
C ASN A 1234 -54.20 42.13 -10.71
N LEU A 1235 -54.37 42.03 -9.39
CA LEU A 1235 -54.27 43.14 -8.45
C LEU A 1235 -52.88 43.17 -7.85
N SER A 1236 -52.20 44.32 -7.91
CA SER A 1236 -50.88 44.52 -7.31
C SER A 1236 -50.88 45.79 -6.46
N TYR A 1237 -50.52 45.64 -5.19
CA TYR A 1237 -50.34 46.73 -4.24
C TYR A 1237 -48.90 46.73 -3.76
N LEU A 1238 -48.21 47.86 -3.93
CA LEU A 1238 -46.81 48.04 -3.57
C LEU A 1238 -46.66 49.25 -2.65
N SER A 1239 -46.17 49.00 -1.45
CA SER A 1239 -45.80 50.01 -0.44
C SER A 1239 -44.41 49.67 0.07
N ARG A 1240 -43.40 50.32 -0.51
CA ARG A 1240 -41.98 50.24 -0.08
C ARG A 1240 -41.41 51.66 -0.10
N PRO A 1241 -40.99 52.22 1.05
CA PRO A 1241 -40.24 53.47 1.07
C PRO A 1241 -38.94 53.26 0.28
N GLY A 1242 -38.64 54.17 -0.65
CA GLY A 1242 -37.43 54.15 -1.48
C GLY A 1242 -36.56 55.36 -1.18
#